data_AF-A0A812TBY6-F1
#
_entry.id   AF-A0A812TBY6-F1
#
_cell.length_a   1.000
_cell.length_b   1.000
_cell.length_c   1.000
_cell.angle_alpha   90.00
_cell.angle_beta   90.00
_cell.angle_gamma   90.00
#
_symmetry.space_group_name_H-M   'P 1'
#
loop_
_entity.id
_entity.type
_entity.pdbx_description
1 polymer ?
#
loop_
_entity_poly.entity_id
_entity_poly.type
_entity_poly.pdbx_seq_one_letter_code
_entity_poly.pdbx_strand_id
1 'polypeptide(L)'
;MHITGLLLRRYHQYGRIDDFDLPGRANNFTLNLSRPIEWIATCPIMQLKLVVLAGARVPSYRRFMMPLISVSVLLCGTASMFTGDALRYAWYAFGLMLAMIMFYHNALQIKENSEGEESLFQGDSDFRKLSILLIITWFPFPIWFSLSVEGFGVVTDYLVIELGWVVLNIVSKFTFIIWMQRMKMVHGRKLEAARELYGLSPSDHVDEDDLKKKALESGGGAGGVSADKYGLGAGEEADSEQKLVEVIAETMVTLGMSSHTDRLLKLMVENGVTNTAVLERLNAERCMELNLPWALVDAAQRRWIAEKMNMGQDQGGNVEKEDPFKKLLEANKERVTGKQLINALPGMPGGISTPPLAGMGMGGSVMMDIGGMEDQLTAVINRVMIPFQDAVMTKLHMMEDNMQRQLESTQEAISQRMDFSQVSLLQTVNACQVLLHKLDSSQETVMQKMDSQKSVVDQMVNSYGNLVTNIAGASESTKSALLDTVNTSSSALLQKLDATQQDLLKQSHESHAVLQGVASSQTTLAKKVDSGNEFTQRRLVEVEGCVERRLTDVSDSLSRSQTLCSDKVLSSLRGDLATLAAQGNAMVDATEKASTMQEERMADVRRQNMMIMDMLTNAQETMHTSAESLQSFTRS
;
A
#
# COMPACT_ATOMS: atom_id res chain seq x y z
N MET A 1 -15.28 -7.58 -12.20
CA MET A 1 -15.03 -6.59 -11.13
C MET A 1 -13.97 -5.55 -11.50
N HIS A 2 -12.77 -5.92 -11.95
CA HIS A 2 -11.70 -4.93 -12.21
C HIS A 2 -11.97 -4.00 -13.40
N ILE A 3 -12.47 -4.57 -14.50
CA ILE A 3 -12.92 -3.83 -15.68
C ILE A 3 -14.14 -2.97 -15.34
N THR A 4 -15.01 -3.44 -14.44
CA THR A 4 -16.23 -2.76 -14.03
C THR A 4 -15.96 -1.47 -13.27
N GLY A 5 -14.97 -1.44 -12.36
CA GLY A 5 -14.63 -0.22 -11.59
C GLY A 5 -13.91 0.84 -12.42
N LEU A 6 -12.96 0.44 -13.28
CA LEU A 6 -12.28 1.35 -14.20
C LEU A 6 -13.23 1.89 -15.28
N LEU A 7 -14.15 1.05 -15.79
CA LEU A 7 -15.20 1.50 -16.71
C LEU A 7 -16.24 2.38 -16.04
N LEU A 8 -16.66 2.08 -14.79
CA LEU A 8 -17.57 2.97 -14.05
C LEU A 8 -16.92 4.33 -13.82
N ARG A 9 -15.66 4.40 -13.39
CA ARG A 9 -14.95 5.69 -13.30
C ARG A 9 -14.91 6.40 -14.65
N ARG A 10 -14.56 5.71 -15.74
CA ARG A 10 -14.55 6.33 -17.08
C ARG A 10 -15.92 6.79 -17.57
N TYR A 11 -17.01 6.15 -17.14
CA TYR A 11 -18.37 6.52 -17.54
C TYR A 11 -18.99 7.59 -16.63
N HIS A 12 -18.71 7.59 -15.33
CA HIS A 12 -19.28 8.53 -14.35
C HIS A 12 -18.46 9.82 -14.22
N GLN A 13 -17.14 9.78 -14.38
CA GLN A 13 -16.28 10.97 -14.27
C GLN A 13 -16.50 12.00 -15.41
N TYR A 14 -17.28 11.65 -16.44
CA TYR A 14 -17.73 12.59 -17.48
C TYR A 14 -19.09 13.25 -17.16
N GLY A 15 -19.83 12.80 -16.15
CA GLY A 15 -21.08 13.40 -15.74
C GLY A 15 -20.88 14.27 -14.50
N ARG A 16 -21.31 15.54 -14.55
CA ARG A 16 -21.54 16.41 -13.36
C ARG A 16 -22.56 15.84 -12.35
N ILE A 17 -23.03 14.61 -12.54
CA ILE A 17 -24.17 14.02 -11.84
C ILE A 17 -23.75 13.50 -10.45
N ASP A 18 -22.47 13.19 -10.25
CA ASP A 18 -21.97 12.58 -9.01
C ASP A 18 -21.28 13.55 -8.05
N ASP A 19 -21.10 14.80 -8.47
CA ASP A 19 -20.51 15.87 -7.65
C ASP A 19 -21.64 16.57 -6.89
N PHE A 20 -21.65 16.40 -5.57
CA PHE A 20 -22.59 17.08 -4.69
C PHE A 20 -21.93 18.30 -4.06
N ASP A 21 -22.47 19.48 -4.34
CA ASP A 21 -22.13 20.71 -3.62
C ASP A 21 -22.82 20.68 -2.25
N LEU A 22 -22.03 20.62 -1.18
CA LEU A 22 -22.55 20.63 0.18
C LEU A 22 -22.64 22.08 0.69
N PRO A 23 -23.85 22.66 0.85
CA PRO A 23 -24.00 24.02 1.36
C PRO A 23 -23.48 24.09 2.81
N GLY A 24 -22.63 25.08 3.09
CA GLY A 24 -22.09 25.33 4.43
C GLY A 24 -20.65 24.88 4.68
N ARG A 25 -19.97 24.22 3.72
CA ARG A 25 -18.51 24.02 3.79
C ARG A 25 -17.76 25.23 3.24
N ALA A 26 -16.74 25.67 3.96
CA ALA A 26 -15.78 26.63 3.44
C ALA A 26 -15.11 26.04 2.17
N ASN A 27 -14.97 26.86 1.12
CA ASN A 27 -14.26 26.58 -0.13
C ASN A 27 -14.99 25.78 -1.24
N ASN A 28 -16.33 25.82 -1.34
CA ASN A 28 -17.08 25.20 -2.45
C ASN A 28 -16.63 23.74 -2.71
N PHE A 29 -16.56 22.94 -1.64
CA PHE A 29 -16.10 21.56 -1.73
C PHE A 29 -17.14 20.70 -2.45
N THR A 30 -16.76 20.16 -3.60
CA THR A 30 -17.54 19.16 -4.36
C THR A 30 -17.24 17.76 -3.82
N LEU A 31 -18.29 17.07 -3.37
CA LEU A 31 -18.18 15.69 -2.89
C LEU A 31 -18.39 14.71 -4.04
N ASN A 32 -17.38 13.92 -4.38
CA ASN A 32 -17.51 12.83 -5.34
C ASN A 32 -18.00 11.53 -4.65
N LEU A 33 -19.30 11.23 -4.81
CA LEU A 33 -19.96 10.07 -4.18
C LEU A 33 -19.62 8.72 -4.80
N SER A 34 -19.08 8.70 -6.02
CA SER A 34 -18.73 7.44 -6.69
C SER A 34 -17.71 6.63 -5.89
N ARG A 35 -16.78 7.30 -5.18
CA ARG A 35 -15.71 6.65 -4.39
C ARG A 35 -16.25 5.92 -3.15
N PRO A 36 -17.02 6.55 -2.24
CA PRO A 36 -17.68 5.83 -1.15
C PRO A 36 -18.52 4.65 -1.61
N ILE A 37 -19.30 4.80 -2.69
CA ILE A 37 -20.12 3.72 -3.24
C ILE A 37 -19.25 2.56 -3.74
N GLU A 38 -18.18 2.86 -4.48
CA GLU A 38 -17.19 1.87 -4.92
C GLU A 38 -16.59 1.11 -3.73
N TRP A 39 -16.20 1.82 -2.66
CA TRP A 39 -15.61 1.20 -1.47
C TRP A 39 -16.63 0.34 -0.72
N ILE A 40 -17.85 0.82 -0.50
CA ILE A 40 -18.92 0.08 0.17
C ILE A 40 -19.24 -1.22 -0.59
N ALA A 41 -19.17 -1.21 -1.91
CA ALA A 41 -19.36 -2.41 -2.72
C ALA A 41 -18.15 -3.36 -2.70
N THR A 42 -16.92 -2.84 -2.74
CA THR A 42 -15.72 -3.66 -2.97
C THR A 42 -15.02 -4.14 -1.70
N CYS A 43 -14.94 -3.31 -0.66
CA CYS A 43 -14.24 -3.62 0.58
C CYS A 43 -14.84 -4.81 1.34
N PRO A 44 -16.18 -4.92 1.53
CA PRO A 44 -16.77 -6.06 2.23
C PRO A 44 -16.56 -7.38 1.47
N ILE A 45 -16.51 -7.34 0.14
CA ILE A 45 -16.25 -8.51 -0.71
C ILE A 45 -14.79 -8.97 -0.58
N MET A 46 -13.83 -8.04 -0.51
CA MET A 46 -12.43 -8.39 -0.25
C MET A 46 -12.25 -9.00 1.14
N GLN A 47 -12.90 -8.43 2.17
CA GLN A 47 -12.92 -8.99 3.52
C GLN A 47 -13.54 -10.40 3.54
N LEU A 48 -14.69 -10.58 2.89
CA LEU A 48 -15.35 -11.89 2.79
C LEU A 48 -14.43 -12.93 2.14
N LYS A 49 -13.75 -12.57 1.04
CA LYS A 49 -12.79 -13.46 0.37
C LYS A 49 -11.65 -13.87 1.29
N LEU A 50 -11.10 -12.93 2.06
CA LEU A 50 -10.06 -13.26 3.03
C LEU A 50 -10.56 -14.29 4.06
N VAL A 51 -11.74 -14.07 4.64
CA VAL A 51 -12.30 -15.01 5.63
C VAL A 51 -12.61 -16.38 5.02
N VAL A 52 -13.13 -16.42 3.80
CA VAL A 52 -13.40 -17.69 3.10
C VAL A 52 -12.12 -18.47 2.82
N LEU A 53 -11.04 -17.77 2.46
CA LEU A 53 -9.73 -18.40 2.22
C LEU A 53 -9.09 -18.95 3.50
N ALA A 54 -9.47 -18.46 4.67
CA ALA A 54 -9.05 -19.02 5.96
C ALA A 54 -9.73 -20.37 6.27
N GLY A 55 -10.72 -20.78 5.48
CA GLY A 55 -11.34 -22.10 5.57
C GLY A 55 -12.21 -22.31 6.81
N ALA A 56 -12.15 -23.52 7.37
CA ALA A 56 -12.93 -23.94 8.54
C ALA A 56 -12.28 -23.60 9.89
N ARG A 57 -10.99 -23.25 9.89
CA ARG A 57 -10.23 -22.92 11.12
C ARG A 57 -10.66 -21.58 11.73
N VAL A 58 -11.16 -20.67 10.90
CA VAL A 58 -11.70 -19.40 11.35
C VAL A 58 -13.20 -19.56 11.67
N PRO A 59 -13.68 -19.10 12.83
CA PRO A 59 -15.09 -19.25 13.23
C PRO A 59 -16.07 -18.74 12.18
N SER A 60 -17.12 -19.51 11.90
CA SER A 60 -18.09 -19.22 10.82
C SER A 60 -18.73 -17.82 10.90
N TYR A 61 -18.95 -17.28 12.10
CA TYR A 61 -19.52 -15.95 12.28
C TYR A 61 -18.66 -14.82 11.70
N ARG A 62 -17.34 -15.05 11.53
CA ARG A 62 -16.40 -14.09 10.92
C ARG A 62 -16.77 -13.74 9.49
N ARG A 63 -17.38 -14.70 8.77
CA ARG A 63 -17.80 -14.53 7.37
C ARG A 63 -18.85 -13.43 7.22
N PHE A 64 -19.65 -13.20 8.26
CA PHE A 64 -20.62 -12.12 8.29
C PHE A 64 -20.08 -10.86 8.99
N MET A 65 -19.41 -11.05 10.12
CA MET A 65 -18.96 -9.97 10.99
C MET A 65 -17.89 -9.08 10.34
N MET A 66 -16.93 -9.66 9.60
CA MET A 66 -15.86 -8.87 8.95
C MET A 66 -16.37 -7.97 7.82
N PRO A 67 -17.18 -8.46 6.86
CA PRO A 67 -17.83 -7.60 5.89
C PRO A 67 -18.69 -6.50 6.53
N LEU A 68 -19.45 -6.84 7.59
CA LEU A 68 -20.30 -5.88 8.29
C LEU A 68 -19.48 -4.73 8.91
N ILE A 69 -18.38 -5.04 9.60
CA ILE A 69 -17.49 -4.00 10.15
C ILE A 69 -16.94 -3.14 9.02
N SER A 70 -16.53 -3.73 7.90
CA SER A 70 -16.04 -2.96 6.75
C SER A 70 -17.10 -2.00 6.20
N VAL A 71 -18.36 -2.42 6.10
CA VAL A 71 -19.47 -1.53 5.71
C VAL A 71 -19.64 -0.42 6.75
N SER A 72 -19.65 -0.75 8.04
CA SER A 72 -19.82 0.24 9.11
C SER A 72 -18.71 1.29 9.12
N VAL A 73 -17.44 0.91 8.93
CA VAL A 73 -16.31 1.84 8.80
C VAL A 73 -16.55 2.83 7.65
N LEU A 74 -16.96 2.32 6.49
CA LEU A 74 -17.17 3.12 5.29
C LEU A 74 -18.41 4.01 5.39
N LEU A 75 -19.49 3.55 6.03
CA LEU A 75 -20.66 4.36 6.32
C LEU A 75 -20.32 5.51 7.27
N CYS A 76 -19.49 5.27 8.30
CA CYS A 76 -19.02 6.32 9.21
C CYS A 76 -18.12 7.33 8.49
N GLY A 77 -17.20 6.85 7.64
CA GLY A 77 -16.38 7.71 6.78
C GLY A 77 -17.25 8.58 5.86
N THR A 78 -18.24 7.97 5.20
CA THR A 78 -19.20 8.67 4.34
C THR A 78 -20.02 9.69 5.13
N ALA A 79 -20.55 9.33 6.31
CA ALA A 79 -21.27 10.25 7.19
C ALA A 79 -20.42 11.44 7.62
N SER A 80 -19.12 11.23 7.86
CA SER A 80 -18.18 12.33 8.16
C SER A 80 -18.02 13.30 6.97
N MET A 81 -18.16 12.83 5.73
CA MET A 81 -18.12 13.69 4.55
C MET A 81 -19.37 14.58 4.44
N PHE A 82 -20.53 14.08 4.86
CA PHE A 82 -21.81 14.80 4.80
C PHE A 82 -22.08 15.72 6.00
N THR A 83 -21.31 15.58 7.08
CA THR A 83 -21.52 16.37 8.30
C THR A 83 -20.55 17.55 8.39
N GLY A 84 -21.03 18.65 8.96
CA GLY A 84 -20.26 19.85 9.24
C GLY A 84 -19.58 19.83 10.61
N ASP A 85 -18.64 20.77 10.80
CA ASP A 85 -18.06 21.17 12.08
C ASP A 85 -17.54 20.00 12.96
N ALA A 86 -17.93 19.98 14.24
CA ALA A 86 -17.47 19.00 15.23
C ALA A 86 -17.98 17.57 14.95
N LEU A 87 -19.19 17.45 14.38
CA LEU A 87 -19.83 16.15 14.16
C LEU A 87 -19.07 15.30 13.14
N ARG A 88 -18.44 15.95 12.15
CA ARG A 88 -17.52 15.30 11.21
C ARG A 88 -16.41 14.54 11.92
N TYR A 89 -15.74 15.20 12.87
CA TYR A 89 -14.65 14.59 13.61
C TYR A 89 -15.13 13.47 14.53
N ALA A 90 -16.34 13.57 15.08
CA ALA A 90 -16.96 12.50 15.84
C ALA A 90 -17.21 11.25 14.97
N TRP A 91 -17.80 11.41 13.77
CA TRP A 91 -17.99 10.30 12.83
C TRP A 91 -16.68 9.71 12.34
N TYR A 92 -15.68 10.56 12.05
CA TYR A 92 -14.35 10.11 11.68
C TYR A 92 -13.67 9.31 12.80
N ALA A 93 -13.68 9.81 14.03
CA ALA A 93 -13.09 9.11 15.18
C ALA A 93 -13.78 7.76 15.44
N PHE A 94 -15.11 7.71 15.31
CA PHE A 94 -15.87 6.48 15.43
C PHE A 94 -15.53 5.48 14.30
N GLY A 95 -15.46 5.95 13.05
CA GLY A 95 -15.04 5.14 11.91
C GLY A 95 -13.60 4.62 12.05
N LEU A 96 -12.68 5.45 12.57
CA LEU A 96 -11.30 5.07 12.83
C LEU A 96 -11.21 3.98 13.91
N MET A 97 -11.99 4.08 14.98
CA MET A 97 -12.08 3.05 16.01
C MET A 97 -12.55 1.71 15.42
N LEU A 98 -13.60 1.73 14.59
CA LEU A 98 -14.08 0.54 13.89
C LEU A 98 -13.03 -0.02 12.93
N ALA A 99 -12.24 0.83 12.27
CA ALA A 99 -11.15 0.39 11.40
C ALA A 99 -10.04 -0.31 12.20
N MET A 100 -9.70 0.20 13.39
CA MET A 100 -8.75 -0.46 14.29
C MET A 100 -9.27 -1.83 14.76
N ILE A 101 -10.56 -1.93 15.09
CA ILE A 101 -11.21 -3.22 15.41
C ILE A 101 -11.16 -4.18 14.21
N MET A 102 -11.39 -3.68 13.00
CA MET A 102 -11.27 -4.46 11.76
C MET A 102 -9.84 -4.99 11.56
N PHE A 103 -8.82 -4.15 11.74
CA PHE A 103 -7.41 -4.58 11.63
C PHE A 103 -7.03 -5.58 12.72
N TYR A 104 -7.50 -5.37 13.95
CA TYR A 104 -7.33 -6.33 15.04
C TYR A 104 -7.92 -7.70 14.68
N HIS A 105 -9.11 -7.74 14.08
CA HIS A 105 -9.71 -9.01 13.67
C HIS A 105 -9.02 -9.65 12.47
N ASN A 106 -8.49 -8.88 11.51
CA ASN A 106 -7.62 -9.43 10.47
C ASN A 106 -6.35 -10.05 11.06
N ALA A 107 -5.75 -9.43 12.07
CA ALA A 107 -4.60 -10.01 12.79
C ALA A 107 -4.99 -11.27 13.58
N LEU A 108 -6.17 -11.27 14.21
CA LEU A 108 -6.67 -12.41 14.97
C LEU A 108 -6.99 -13.62 14.07
N GLN A 109 -7.46 -13.39 12.84
CA GLN A 109 -7.67 -14.45 11.86
C GLN A 109 -6.38 -15.19 11.50
N ILE A 110 -5.23 -14.50 11.48
CA ILE A 110 -3.92 -15.14 11.27
C ILE A 110 -3.68 -16.18 12.37
N LYS A 111 -3.85 -15.75 13.63
CA LYS A 111 -3.68 -16.60 14.81
C LYS A 111 -4.68 -17.76 14.84
N GLU A 112 -5.94 -17.49 14.52
CA GLU A 112 -7.01 -18.51 14.45
C GLU A 112 -6.72 -19.54 13.35
N ASN A 113 -6.30 -19.09 12.15
CA ASN A 113 -5.98 -19.96 11.02
C ASN A 113 -4.75 -20.87 11.26
N SER A 114 -3.79 -20.40 12.05
CA SER A 114 -2.58 -21.13 12.40
C SER A 114 -2.66 -21.86 13.74
N GLU A 115 -3.83 -21.92 14.39
CA GLU A 115 -3.98 -22.53 15.72
C GLU A 115 -3.02 -21.95 16.79
N GLY A 116 -2.64 -20.68 16.64
CA GLY A 116 -1.72 -19.99 17.54
C GLY A 116 -0.23 -20.07 17.17
N GLU A 117 0.16 -20.83 16.15
CA GLU A 117 1.57 -20.94 15.71
C GLU A 117 2.10 -19.64 15.08
N GLU A 118 1.24 -18.86 14.45
CA GLU A 118 1.59 -17.62 13.77
C GLU A 118 0.96 -16.40 14.45
N SER A 119 1.64 -15.26 14.28
CA SER A 119 1.20 -13.95 14.73
C SER A 119 1.42 -12.92 13.62
N LEU A 120 1.08 -11.66 13.88
CA LEU A 120 1.32 -10.59 12.93
C LEU A 120 2.82 -10.41 12.60
N PHE A 121 3.71 -10.75 13.54
CA PHE A 121 5.16 -10.58 13.38
C PHE A 121 5.93 -11.89 13.16
N GLN A 122 5.30 -13.05 13.37
CA GLN A 122 5.94 -14.37 13.29
C GLN A 122 5.11 -15.34 12.46
N GLY A 123 5.77 -16.14 11.62
CA GLY A 123 5.14 -17.14 10.75
C GLY A 123 5.65 -17.04 9.32
N ASP A 124 5.14 -17.88 8.41
CA ASP A 124 5.44 -17.78 6.98
C ASP A 124 4.28 -18.19 6.04
N SER A 125 3.08 -18.44 6.58
CA SER A 125 1.94 -18.86 5.78
C SER A 125 1.53 -17.82 4.72
N ASP A 126 1.07 -18.32 3.58
CA ASP A 126 0.52 -17.49 2.51
C ASP A 126 -0.68 -16.68 2.99
N PHE A 127 -1.49 -17.25 3.88
CA PHE A 127 -2.63 -16.58 4.50
C PHE A 127 -2.21 -15.38 5.35
N ARG A 128 -1.17 -15.54 6.18
CA ARG A 128 -0.56 -14.45 6.95
C ARG A 128 -0.06 -13.33 6.03
N LYS A 129 0.71 -13.67 5.00
CA LYS A 129 1.24 -12.71 4.02
C LYS A 129 0.12 -11.91 3.36
N LEU A 130 -0.97 -12.57 2.95
CA LEU A 130 -2.14 -11.92 2.35
C LEU A 130 -2.88 -11.00 3.34
N SER A 131 -3.07 -11.44 4.60
CA SER A 131 -3.71 -10.64 5.65
C SER A 131 -2.88 -9.40 6.02
N ILE A 132 -1.57 -9.54 6.15
CA ILE A 132 -0.65 -8.42 6.41
C ILE A 132 -0.65 -7.44 5.24
N LEU A 133 -0.59 -7.94 4.00
CA LEU A 133 -0.69 -7.11 2.80
C LEU A 133 -1.98 -6.28 2.80
N LEU A 134 -3.12 -6.89 3.16
CA LEU A 134 -4.38 -6.18 3.28
C LEU A 134 -4.31 -5.06 4.32
N ILE A 135 -3.81 -5.33 5.52
CA ILE A 135 -3.66 -4.33 6.60
C ILE A 135 -2.76 -3.19 6.15
N ILE A 136 -1.56 -3.49 5.63
CA ILE A 136 -0.57 -2.49 5.19
C ILE A 136 -1.12 -1.61 4.07
N THR A 137 -1.86 -2.19 3.12
CA THR A 137 -2.40 -1.41 1.99
C THR A 137 -3.65 -0.63 2.35
N TRP A 138 -4.38 -1.02 3.40
CA TRP A 138 -5.61 -0.34 3.84
C TRP A 138 -5.36 0.71 4.92
N PHE A 139 -4.34 0.54 5.75
CA PHE A 139 -3.98 1.49 6.81
C PHE A 139 -3.74 2.93 6.32
N PRO A 140 -3.17 3.17 5.12
CA PRO A 140 -3.03 4.52 4.58
C PRO A 140 -4.35 5.23 4.23
N PHE A 141 -5.46 4.51 4.03
CA PHE A 141 -6.73 5.14 3.64
C PHE A 141 -7.28 6.10 4.71
N PRO A 142 -7.41 5.71 6.01
CA PRO A 142 -7.78 6.64 7.07
C PRO A 142 -6.82 7.82 7.21
N ILE A 143 -5.51 7.59 7.07
CA ILE A 143 -4.49 8.65 7.14
C ILE A 143 -4.70 9.64 6.00
N TRP A 144 -4.83 9.16 4.77
CA TRP A 144 -5.05 9.99 3.59
C TRP A 144 -6.36 10.78 3.68
N PHE A 145 -7.44 10.13 4.15
CA PHE A 145 -8.71 10.79 4.44
C PHE A 145 -8.52 11.98 5.40
N SER A 146 -7.81 11.75 6.51
CA SER A 146 -7.56 12.80 7.51
C SER A 146 -6.73 13.97 6.96
N LEU A 147 -5.76 13.70 6.09
CA LEU A 147 -4.89 14.73 5.50
C LEU A 147 -5.59 15.52 4.38
N SER A 148 -6.54 14.90 3.68
CA SER A 148 -7.29 15.52 2.59
C SER A 148 -8.24 16.63 3.08
N VAL A 149 -8.79 17.41 2.14
CA VAL A 149 -9.85 18.41 2.39
C VAL A 149 -11.13 17.84 3.02
N GLU A 150 -11.34 16.52 2.95
CA GLU A 150 -12.48 15.86 3.58
C GLU A 150 -12.32 15.78 5.10
N GLY A 151 -11.08 15.65 5.58
CA GLY A 151 -10.70 15.60 7.00
C GLY A 151 -10.24 16.97 7.53
N PHE A 152 -8.93 17.11 7.77
CA PHE A 152 -8.33 18.33 8.32
C PHE A 152 -7.95 19.36 7.26
N GLY A 153 -7.90 18.98 5.97
CA GLY A 153 -7.53 19.90 4.89
C GLY A 153 -6.07 20.33 4.92
N VAL A 154 -5.17 19.47 5.38
CA VAL A 154 -3.71 19.71 5.35
C VAL A 154 -3.23 19.77 3.90
N VAL A 155 -3.75 18.87 3.05
CA VAL A 155 -3.54 18.87 1.61
C VAL A 155 -4.76 19.49 0.96
N THR A 156 -4.60 20.62 0.28
CA THR A 156 -5.67 21.36 -0.39
C THR A 156 -5.67 21.20 -1.91
N ASP A 157 -4.57 20.71 -2.49
CA ASP A 157 -4.46 20.49 -3.92
C ASP A 157 -5.33 19.30 -4.37
N TYR A 158 -6.37 19.62 -5.14
CA TYR A 158 -7.31 18.65 -5.69
C TYR A 158 -6.63 17.55 -6.51
N LEU A 159 -5.64 17.90 -7.33
CA LEU A 159 -4.94 16.93 -8.19
C LEU A 159 -4.16 15.94 -7.34
N VAL A 160 -3.50 16.41 -6.29
CA VAL A 160 -2.75 15.56 -5.35
C VAL A 160 -3.71 14.61 -4.62
N ILE A 161 -4.85 15.10 -4.14
CA ILE A 161 -5.86 14.30 -3.44
C ILE A 161 -6.38 13.17 -4.33
N GLU A 162 -6.82 13.50 -5.54
CA GLU A 162 -7.34 12.52 -6.49
C GLU A 162 -6.29 11.50 -6.92
N LEU A 163 -5.05 11.95 -7.18
CA LEU A 163 -3.94 11.05 -7.47
C LEU A 163 -3.66 10.09 -6.31
N GLY A 164 -3.67 10.58 -5.07
CA GLY A 164 -3.49 9.75 -3.88
C GLY A 164 -4.56 8.66 -3.77
N TRP A 165 -5.83 9.00 -3.99
CA TRP A 165 -6.91 8.01 -4.00
C TRP A 165 -6.74 6.97 -5.12
N VAL A 166 -6.34 7.39 -6.32
CA VAL A 166 -6.07 6.48 -7.44
C VAL A 166 -4.94 5.51 -7.08
N VAL A 167 -3.81 6.02 -6.58
CA VAL A 167 -2.65 5.20 -6.21
C VAL A 167 -3.02 4.21 -5.11
N LEU A 168 -3.70 4.65 -4.04
CA LEU A 168 -4.14 3.78 -2.96
C LEU A 168 -5.08 2.67 -3.42
N ASN A 169 -6.04 2.97 -4.30
CA ASN A 169 -6.94 1.96 -4.87
C ASN A 169 -6.20 0.97 -5.77
N ILE A 170 -5.28 1.44 -6.62
CA ILE A 170 -4.50 0.56 -7.48
C ILE A 170 -3.63 -0.37 -6.62
N VAL A 171 -2.85 0.18 -5.70
CA VAL A 171 -1.95 -0.60 -4.85
C VAL A 171 -2.74 -1.61 -4.03
N SER A 172 -3.80 -1.22 -3.33
CA SER A 172 -4.59 -2.14 -2.49
C SER A 172 -5.30 -3.23 -3.29
N LYS A 173 -6.02 -2.89 -4.36
CA LYS A 173 -6.84 -3.87 -5.10
C LYS A 173 -5.99 -4.78 -5.98
N PHE A 174 -5.03 -4.25 -6.73
CA PHE A 174 -4.21 -5.06 -7.63
C PHE A 174 -3.30 -6.00 -6.84
N THR A 175 -2.60 -5.52 -5.79
CA THR A 175 -1.71 -6.39 -5.02
C THR A 175 -2.50 -7.49 -4.32
N PHE A 176 -3.67 -7.19 -3.76
CA PHE A 176 -4.55 -8.20 -3.15
C PHE A 176 -5.02 -9.24 -4.17
N ILE A 177 -5.46 -8.83 -5.37
CA ILE A 177 -5.91 -9.77 -6.40
C ILE A 177 -4.77 -10.68 -6.87
N ILE A 178 -3.59 -10.11 -7.14
CA ILE A 178 -2.41 -10.88 -7.59
C ILE A 178 -2.02 -11.90 -6.52
N TRP A 179 -1.94 -11.49 -5.25
CA TRP A 179 -1.58 -12.40 -4.15
C TRP A 179 -2.64 -13.46 -3.90
N MET A 180 -3.92 -13.10 -3.96
CA MET A 180 -5.02 -14.06 -3.82
C MET A 180 -5.02 -15.09 -4.96
N GLN A 181 -4.77 -14.68 -6.20
CA GLN A 181 -4.61 -15.60 -7.33
C GLN A 181 -3.40 -16.51 -7.16
N ARG A 182 -2.26 -15.95 -6.73
CA ARG A 182 -1.06 -16.73 -6.42
C ARG A 182 -1.35 -17.80 -5.37
N MET A 183 -2.00 -17.42 -4.26
CA MET A 183 -2.35 -18.34 -3.19
C MET A 183 -3.30 -19.44 -3.67
N LYS A 184 -4.32 -19.09 -4.49
CA LYS A 184 -5.23 -20.08 -5.09
C LYS A 184 -4.49 -21.07 -6.00
N MET A 185 -3.56 -20.59 -6.84
CA MET A 185 -2.75 -21.46 -7.71
C MET A 185 -1.82 -22.37 -6.92
N VAL A 186 -1.21 -21.84 -5.84
CA VAL A 186 -0.37 -22.63 -4.95
C VAL A 186 -1.19 -23.71 -4.24
N HIS A 187 -2.33 -23.34 -3.67
CA HIS A 187 -3.22 -24.27 -2.99
C HIS A 187 -3.79 -25.35 -3.94
N GLY A 188 -4.19 -24.96 -5.16
CA GLY A 188 -4.64 -25.91 -6.19
C GLY A 188 -3.56 -26.93 -6.54
N ARG A 189 -2.32 -26.48 -6.75
CA ARG A 189 -1.17 -27.38 -7.00
C ARG A 189 -0.88 -28.31 -5.83
N LYS A 190 -1.00 -27.84 -4.58
CA LYS A 190 -0.86 -28.68 -3.39
C LYS A 190 -1.93 -29.78 -3.34
N LEU A 191 -3.17 -29.43 -3.62
CA LEU A 191 -4.29 -30.38 -3.62
C LEU A 191 -4.15 -31.42 -4.73
N GLU A 192 -3.76 -30.99 -5.93
CA GLU A 192 -3.48 -31.87 -7.07
C GLU A 192 -2.32 -32.83 -6.77
N ALA A 193 -1.20 -32.30 -6.27
CA ALA A 193 -0.06 -33.09 -5.82
C ALA A 193 -0.43 -34.11 -4.74
N ALA A 194 -1.25 -33.72 -3.76
CA ALA A 194 -1.74 -34.63 -2.73
C ALA A 194 -2.62 -35.73 -3.34
N ARG A 195 -3.53 -35.38 -4.26
CA ARG A 195 -4.39 -36.37 -4.95
C ARG A 195 -3.57 -37.41 -5.70
N GLU A 196 -2.60 -36.98 -6.49
CA GLU A 196 -1.70 -37.88 -7.22
C GLU A 196 -0.91 -38.78 -6.26
N LEU A 197 -0.38 -38.22 -5.16
CA LEU A 197 0.38 -38.99 -4.16
C LEU A 197 -0.44 -40.09 -3.47
N TYR A 198 -1.75 -39.88 -3.36
CA TYR A 198 -2.68 -40.85 -2.77
C TYR A 198 -3.40 -41.72 -3.82
N GLY A 199 -3.09 -41.56 -5.11
CA GLY A 199 -3.75 -42.30 -6.19
C GLY A 199 -5.25 -42.02 -6.27
N LEU A 200 -5.70 -40.84 -5.84
CA LEU A 200 -7.11 -40.44 -5.87
C LEU A 200 -7.48 -39.92 -7.25
N SER A 201 -8.68 -40.27 -7.74
CA SER A 201 -9.16 -39.77 -9.03
C SER A 201 -9.37 -38.25 -8.99
N PRO A 202 -9.16 -37.50 -10.08
CA PRO A 202 -9.45 -36.07 -10.15
C PRO A 202 -10.89 -35.70 -9.78
N SER A 203 -11.83 -36.64 -9.95
CA SER A 203 -13.25 -36.48 -9.64
C SER A 203 -13.60 -36.64 -8.16
N ASP A 204 -12.72 -37.25 -7.36
CA ASP A 204 -13.05 -37.58 -5.98
C ASP A 204 -13.00 -36.32 -5.10
N HIS A 205 -14.05 -36.13 -4.31
CA HIS A 205 -14.08 -35.04 -3.32
C HIS A 205 -13.15 -35.41 -2.18
N VAL A 206 -11.94 -34.88 -2.23
CA VAL A 206 -10.93 -35.12 -1.22
C VAL A 206 -11.12 -34.14 -0.07
N ASP A 207 -11.47 -34.66 1.11
CA ASP A 207 -11.45 -33.89 2.35
C ASP A 207 -9.99 -33.67 2.80
N GLU A 208 -9.63 -32.44 3.14
CA GLU A 208 -8.29 -32.12 3.64
C GLU A 208 -7.98 -32.87 4.94
N ASP A 209 -9.00 -33.10 5.77
CA ASP A 209 -8.83 -33.80 7.04
C ASP A 209 -8.53 -35.29 6.83
N ASP A 210 -9.10 -35.91 5.79
CA ASP A 210 -8.78 -37.28 5.39
C ASP A 210 -7.35 -37.39 4.85
N LEU A 211 -6.90 -36.40 4.07
CA LEU A 211 -5.51 -36.34 3.60
C LEU A 211 -4.53 -36.22 4.77
N LYS A 212 -4.81 -35.33 5.73
CA LYS A 212 -4.00 -35.18 6.94
C LYS A 212 -3.98 -36.45 7.77
N LYS A 213 -5.13 -37.09 7.95
CA LYS A 213 -5.23 -38.36 8.69
C LYS A 213 -4.39 -39.45 8.00
N LYS A 214 -4.50 -39.60 6.68
CA LYS A 214 -3.66 -40.52 5.91
C LYS A 214 -2.18 -40.14 5.97
N ALA A 215 -1.84 -38.85 6.05
CA ALA A 215 -0.47 -38.39 6.24
C ALA A 215 0.09 -38.84 7.59
N LEU A 216 -0.69 -38.68 8.67
CA LEU A 216 -0.33 -39.12 10.01
C LEU A 216 -0.23 -40.64 10.12
N GLU A 217 -1.10 -41.38 9.42
CA GLU A 217 -1.05 -42.85 9.37
C GLU A 217 0.15 -43.38 8.57
N SER A 218 0.62 -42.61 7.57
CA SER A 218 1.75 -43.02 6.71
C SER A 218 3.10 -42.43 7.10
N GLY A 219 3.13 -41.37 7.92
CA GLY A 219 4.34 -40.67 8.34
C GLY A 219 4.78 -41.04 9.75
N GLY A 220 5.91 -41.73 9.86
CA GLY A 220 6.68 -41.79 11.10
C GLY A 220 7.03 -40.37 11.55
N GLY A 221 7.06 -40.14 12.87
CA GLY A 221 7.20 -38.81 13.47
C GLY A 221 8.34 -37.97 12.90
N ALA A 222 8.26 -36.65 13.10
CA ALA A 222 9.10 -35.56 12.56
C ALA A 222 10.63 -35.63 12.80
N GLY A 223 11.22 -36.81 12.87
CA GLY A 223 12.64 -37.03 12.76
C GLY A 223 13.10 -36.73 11.34
N GLY A 224 14.22 -36.00 11.22
CA GLY A 224 14.78 -35.59 9.95
C GLY A 224 14.91 -36.74 8.94
N VAL A 225 14.73 -36.40 7.66
CA VAL A 225 14.83 -37.33 6.55
C VAL A 225 16.32 -37.62 6.29
N SER A 226 16.79 -38.83 6.58
CA SER A 226 18.16 -39.28 6.25
C SER A 226 18.15 -40.18 5.02
N ALA A 227 19.14 -40.03 4.14
CA ALA A 227 19.34 -40.88 2.97
C ALA A 227 19.46 -42.37 3.36
N ASP A 228 20.16 -42.66 4.47
CA ASP A 228 20.40 -44.04 4.95
C ASP A 228 19.10 -44.81 5.19
N LYS A 229 18.03 -44.11 5.58
CA LYS A 229 16.71 -44.69 5.86
C LYS A 229 16.10 -45.36 4.62
N TYR A 230 16.50 -44.91 3.43
CA TYR A 230 16.02 -45.40 2.14
C TYR A 230 17.04 -46.31 1.45
N GLY A 231 18.13 -46.68 2.11
CA GLY A 231 19.25 -47.40 1.49
C GLY A 231 20.03 -46.55 0.50
N LEU A 232 19.93 -45.22 0.60
CA LEU A 232 20.69 -44.24 -0.16
C LEU A 232 21.88 -43.73 0.68
N GLY A 233 22.90 -43.16 0.06
CA GLY A 233 24.06 -42.55 0.73
C GLY A 233 25.30 -43.44 0.83
N ALA A 234 25.32 -44.58 0.12
CA ALA A 234 26.48 -45.47 0.11
C ALA A 234 27.07 -45.60 -1.31
N GLY A 235 28.38 -45.40 -1.45
CA GLY A 235 29.11 -45.58 -2.71
C GLY A 235 29.47 -44.28 -3.42
N GLU A 236 29.88 -44.39 -4.70
CA GLU A 236 30.33 -43.23 -5.50
C GLU A 236 29.19 -42.23 -5.82
N GLU A 237 27.93 -42.66 -5.75
CA GLU A 237 26.76 -41.81 -6.00
C GLU A 237 26.20 -41.11 -4.76
N ALA A 238 26.78 -41.35 -3.57
CA ALA A 238 26.23 -40.92 -2.28
C ALA A 238 25.88 -39.43 -2.22
N ASP A 239 26.73 -38.56 -2.77
CA ASP A 239 26.49 -37.10 -2.81
C ASP A 239 25.24 -36.75 -3.62
N SER A 240 25.03 -37.42 -4.76
CA SER A 240 23.88 -37.18 -5.64
C SER A 240 22.57 -37.74 -5.06
N GLU A 241 22.64 -38.83 -4.30
CA GLU A 241 21.50 -39.43 -3.62
C GLU A 241 21.09 -38.59 -2.39
N GLN A 242 22.07 -38.13 -1.61
CA GLN A 242 21.82 -37.21 -0.50
C GLN A 242 21.19 -35.91 -1.00
N LYS A 243 21.67 -35.40 -2.14
CA LYS A 243 21.10 -34.21 -2.78
C LYS A 243 19.68 -34.42 -3.28
N LEU A 244 19.34 -35.62 -3.79
CA LEU A 244 17.97 -35.95 -4.16
C LEU A 244 17.03 -35.84 -2.95
N VAL A 245 17.44 -36.42 -1.81
CA VAL A 245 16.66 -36.39 -0.57
C VAL A 245 16.46 -34.97 -0.08
N GLU A 246 17.50 -34.15 -0.11
CA GLU A 246 17.45 -32.73 0.26
C GLU A 246 16.48 -31.96 -0.66
N VAL A 247 16.65 -32.05 -1.98
CA VAL A 247 15.78 -31.36 -2.96
C VAL A 247 14.32 -31.74 -2.76
N ILE A 248 14.02 -33.02 -2.55
CA ILE A 248 12.65 -33.49 -2.33
C ILE A 248 12.11 -32.95 -1.00
N ALA A 249 12.86 -33.10 0.09
CA ALA A 249 12.44 -32.62 1.41
C ALA A 249 12.15 -31.12 1.39
N GLU A 250 13.03 -30.33 0.80
CA GLU A 250 12.81 -28.90 0.70
C GLU A 250 11.66 -28.53 -0.24
N THR A 251 11.48 -29.26 -1.35
CA THR A 251 10.31 -29.09 -2.25
C THR A 251 9.02 -29.34 -1.49
N MET A 252 8.97 -30.42 -0.70
CA MET A 252 7.81 -30.77 0.11
C MET A 252 7.56 -29.72 1.20
N VAL A 253 8.60 -29.20 1.86
CA VAL A 253 8.48 -28.06 2.79
C VAL A 253 7.93 -26.82 2.09
N THR A 254 8.42 -26.51 0.89
CA THR A 254 7.98 -25.33 0.11
C THR A 254 6.53 -25.46 -0.33
N LEU A 255 6.10 -26.68 -0.64
CA LEU A 255 4.70 -26.99 -0.92
C LEU A 255 3.87 -27.14 0.36
N GLY A 256 4.43 -26.99 1.56
CA GLY A 256 3.71 -27.21 2.82
C GLY A 256 3.16 -28.63 2.95
N MET A 257 3.84 -29.59 2.32
CA MET A 257 3.55 -31.03 2.32
C MET A 257 4.67 -31.81 3.01
N SER A 258 5.39 -31.21 3.96
CA SER A 258 6.55 -31.82 4.63
C SER A 258 6.24 -33.17 5.28
N SER A 259 5.00 -33.35 5.79
CA SER A 259 4.50 -34.62 6.35
C SER A 259 4.44 -35.77 5.34
N HIS A 260 4.49 -35.47 4.04
CA HIS A 260 4.39 -36.44 2.95
C HIS A 260 5.75 -36.75 2.31
N THR A 261 6.83 -36.14 2.79
CA THR A 261 8.19 -36.30 2.24
C THR A 261 8.61 -37.76 2.22
N ASP A 262 8.41 -38.47 3.34
CA ASP A 262 8.83 -39.87 3.49
C ASP A 262 8.14 -40.78 2.47
N ARG A 263 6.86 -40.55 2.23
CA ARG A 263 6.05 -41.34 1.29
C ARG A 263 6.52 -41.10 -0.14
N LEU A 264 6.76 -39.84 -0.52
CA LEU A 264 7.25 -39.51 -1.85
C LEU A 264 8.63 -40.12 -2.10
N LEU A 265 9.56 -39.99 -1.14
CA LEU A 265 10.89 -40.59 -1.24
C LEU A 265 10.82 -42.11 -1.37
N LYS A 266 9.97 -42.76 -0.56
CA LYS A 266 9.78 -44.22 -0.65
C LYS A 266 9.27 -44.63 -2.04
N LEU A 267 8.27 -43.94 -2.57
CA LEU A 267 7.74 -44.20 -3.92
C LEU A 267 8.81 -43.97 -5.00
N MET A 268 9.64 -42.94 -4.88
CA MET A 268 10.71 -42.65 -5.83
C MET A 268 11.78 -43.75 -5.81
N VAL A 269 12.24 -44.16 -4.64
CA VAL A 269 13.24 -45.22 -4.48
C VAL A 269 12.71 -46.57 -4.94
N GLU A 270 11.46 -46.93 -4.60
CA GLU A 270 10.80 -48.16 -5.08
C GLU A 270 10.69 -48.22 -6.61
N ASN A 271 10.62 -47.07 -7.28
CA ASN A 271 10.59 -46.95 -8.74
C ASN A 271 11.98 -46.71 -9.37
N GLY A 272 13.06 -46.86 -8.60
CA GLY A 272 14.43 -46.74 -9.11
C GLY A 272 14.92 -45.31 -9.34
N VAL A 273 14.25 -44.32 -8.76
CA VAL A 273 14.69 -42.91 -8.79
C VAL A 273 15.55 -42.66 -7.55
N THR A 274 16.83 -43.02 -7.64
CA THR A 274 17.77 -42.97 -6.50
C THR A 274 18.67 -41.74 -6.49
N ASN A 275 18.91 -41.10 -7.63
CA ASN A 275 19.78 -39.93 -7.75
C ASN A 275 19.15 -38.77 -8.55
N THR A 276 19.75 -37.58 -8.48
CA THR A 276 19.27 -36.37 -9.16
C THR A 276 19.34 -36.46 -10.69
N ALA A 277 20.23 -37.28 -11.26
CA ALA A 277 20.32 -37.47 -12.70
C ALA A 277 19.13 -38.27 -13.26
N VAL A 278 18.64 -39.25 -12.50
CA VAL A 278 17.40 -39.97 -12.84
C VAL A 278 16.21 -39.02 -12.68
N LEU A 279 16.17 -38.23 -11.60
CA LEU A 279 15.13 -37.21 -11.41
C LEU A 279 15.04 -36.26 -12.61
N GLU A 280 16.16 -35.74 -13.13
CA GLU A 280 16.17 -34.84 -14.31
C GLU A 280 15.60 -35.46 -15.58
N ARG A 281 15.68 -36.80 -15.73
CA ARG A 281 15.24 -37.51 -16.94
C ARG A 281 13.77 -37.92 -16.90
N LEU A 282 13.11 -37.81 -15.76
CA LEU A 282 11.68 -38.13 -15.66
C LEU A 282 10.86 -37.15 -16.50
N ASN A 283 9.90 -37.68 -17.25
CA ASN A 283 8.90 -36.91 -17.96
C ASN A 283 7.50 -37.36 -17.51
N ALA A 284 6.45 -36.64 -17.92
CA ALA A 284 5.08 -36.92 -17.50
C ALA A 284 4.64 -38.36 -17.83
N GLU A 285 5.00 -38.88 -19.00
CA GLU A 285 4.68 -40.25 -19.42
C GLU A 285 5.37 -41.29 -18.54
N ARG A 286 6.66 -41.10 -18.25
CA ARG A 286 7.43 -42.01 -17.40
C ARG A 286 6.96 -41.97 -15.95
N CYS A 287 6.59 -40.79 -15.44
CA CYS A 287 5.98 -40.70 -14.12
C CYS A 287 4.64 -41.43 -14.07
N MET A 288 3.81 -41.34 -15.11
CA MET A 288 2.57 -42.10 -15.21
C MET A 288 2.82 -43.62 -15.24
N GLU A 289 3.82 -44.10 -15.99
CA GLU A 289 4.23 -45.52 -16.00
C GLU A 289 4.70 -46.02 -14.63
N LEU A 290 5.41 -45.18 -13.88
CA LEU A 290 5.94 -45.47 -12.55
C LEU A 290 4.94 -45.17 -11.42
N ASN A 291 3.73 -44.74 -11.75
CA ASN A 291 2.73 -44.25 -10.78
C ASN A 291 3.28 -43.18 -9.82
N LEU A 292 4.16 -42.31 -10.32
CA LEU A 292 4.72 -41.18 -9.59
C LEU A 292 3.88 -39.92 -9.82
N PRO A 293 3.67 -39.08 -8.78
CA PRO A 293 2.94 -37.83 -8.88
C PRO A 293 3.73 -36.79 -9.70
N TRP A 294 3.39 -36.63 -10.98
CA TRP A 294 4.11 -35.75 -11.90
C TRP A 294 4.21 -34.31 -11.39
N ALA A 295 3.16 -33.78 -10.75
CA ALA A 295 3.19 -32.41 -10.25
C ALA A 295 4.29 -32.19 -9.18
N LEU A 296 4.54 -33.20 -8.34
CA LEU A 296 5.61 -33.17 -7.33
C LEU A 296 6.98 -33.37 -7.97
N VAL A 297 7.08 -34.27 -8.94
CA VAL A 297 8.32 -34.52 -9.68
C VAL A 297 8.74 -33.28 -10.48
N ASP A 298 7.83 -32.63 -11.23
CA ASP A 298 8.09 -31.37 -11.95
C ASP A 298 8.52 -30.25 -10.99
N ALA A 299 7.87 -30.14 -9.81
CA ALA A 299 8.27 -29.17 -8.80
C ALA A 299 9.69 -29.41 -8.26
N ALA A 300 10.04 -30.67 -7.97
CA ALA A 300 11.37 -31.07 -7.53
C ALA A 300 12.43 -30.85 -8.62
N GLN A 301 12.11 -31.17 -9.88
CA GLN A 301 12.97 -30.90 -11.04
C GLN A 301 13.25 -29.41 -11.21
N ARG A 302 12.21 -28.56 -11.16
CA ARG A 302 12.39 -27.10 -11.27
C ARG A 302 13.24 -26.54 -10.14
N ARG A 303 13.06 -27.05 -8.91
CA ARG A 303 13.90 -26.67 -7.77
C ARG A 303 15.35 -27.07 -8.01
N TRP A 304 15.57 -28.32 -8.39
CA TRP A 304 16.90 -28.84 -8.70
C TRP A 304 17.59 -28.03 -9.80
N ILE A 305 16.88 -27.68 -10.87
CA ILE A 305 17.43 -26.84 -11.96
C ILE A 305 17.82 -25.44 -11.44
N ALA A 306 17.00 -24.82 -10.58
CA ALA A 306 17.32 -23.53 -9.97
C ALA A 306 18.55 -23.62 -9.04
N GLU A 307 18.64 -24.68 -8.25
CA GLU A 307 19.75 -24.91 -7.34
C GLU A 307 21.05 -25.21 -8.09
N LYS A 308 20.98 -26.01 -9.16
CA LYS A 308 22.08 -26.27 -10.08
C LYS A 308 22.58 -24.98 -10.75
N MET A 309 21.69 -24.06 -11.09
CA MET A 309 22.08 -22.73 -11.59
C MET A 309 22.82 -21.90 -10.52
N ASN A 310 22.41 -21.98 -9.26
CA ASN A 310 23.10 -21.30 -8.16
C ASN A 310 24.47 -21.93 -7.85
N MET A 311 24.55 -23.27 -7.80
CA MET A 311 25.81 -24.00 -7.60
C MET A 311 26.82 -23.76 -8.74
N GLY A 312 26.33 -23.65 -9.98
CA GLY A 312 27.15 -23.29 -11.14
C GLY A 312 27.68 -21.85 -11.09
N GLN A 313 27.03 -20.98 -10.32
CA GLN A 313 27.49 -19.62 -10.08
C GLN A 313 28.61 -19.58 -9.02
N ASP A 314 28.53 -20.43 -7.99
CA ASP A 314 29.56 -20.53 -6.95
C ASP A 314 30.80 -21.32 -7.40
N GLN A 315 30.65 -22.32 -8.28
CA GLN A 315 31.79 -22.94 -8.98
C GLN A 315 32.34 -22.07 -10.14
N GLY A 316 31.71 -20.91 -10.40
CA GLY A 316 32.20 -19.88 -11.33
C GLY A 316 33.40 -19.09 -10.82
N GLY A 317 33.88 -19.34 -9.60
CA GLY A 317 35.18 -18.87 -9.12
C GLY A 317 36.29 -19.86 -9.49
N ASN A 318 37.12 -19.49 -10.49
CA ASN A 318 38.35 -20.17 -10.94
C ASN A 318 38.25 -21.36 -11.91
N VAL A 319 37.16 -21.51 -12.67
CA VAL A 319 37.39 -21.94 -14.06
C VAL A 319 37.70 -20.67 -14.84
N GLU A 320 39.00 -20.34 -14.94
CA GLU A 320 39.49 -19.45 -15.98
C GLU A 320 38.97 -19.98 -17.31
N LYS A 321 37.81 -19.47 -17.74
CA LYS A 321 37.54 -19.30 -19.17
C LYS A 321 38.57 -18.27 -19.62
N GLU A 322 39.81 -18.74 -19.81
CA GLU A 322 40.71 -18.11 -20.75
C GLU A 322 39.91 -17.99 -22.04
N ASP A 323 39.52 -16.76 -22.32
CA ASP A 323 38.87 -16.38 -23.56
C ASP A 323 39.66 -17.04 -24.71
N PRO A 324 39.05 -17.89 -25.55
CA PRO A 324 39.75 -18.53 -26.66
C PRO A 324 40.42 -17.48 -27.56
N PHE A 325 39.93 -16.24 -27.53
CA PHE A 325 40.56 -15.09 -28.16
C PHE A 325 41.88 -14.66 -27.50
N LYS A 326 41.99 -14.74 -26.16
CA LYS A 326 43.21 -14.46 -25.41
C LYS A 326 44.29 -15.53 -25.66
N LYS A 327 43.90 -16.81 -25.79
CA LYS A 327 44.80 -17.89 -26.23
C LYS A 327 45.29 -17.70 -27.66
N LEU A 328 44.43 -17.22 -28.56
CA LEU A 328 44.82 -16.84 -29.92
C LEU A 328 45.75 -15.61 -29.95
N LEU A 329 45.52 -14.63 -29.07
CA LEU A 329 46.35 -13.45 -28.92
C LEU A 329 47.72 -13.78 -28.33
N GLU A 330 47.80 -14.67 -27.35
CA GLU A 330 49.07 -15.14 -26.79
C GLU A 330 49.83 -16.03 -27.78
N ALA A 331 49.15 -16.93 -28.49
CA ALA A 331 49.75 -17.71 -29.57
C ALA A 331 50.24 -16.84 -30.74
N ASN A 332 49.55 -15.74 -31.07
CA ASN A 332 50.03 -14.77 -32.06
C ASN A 332 51.15 -13.88 -31.50
N LYS A 333 51.07 -13.49 -30.23
CA LYS A 333 52.13 -12.73 -29.56
C LYS A 333 53.43 -13.53 -29.57
N GLU A 334 53.39 -14.82 -29.22
CA GLU A 334 54.53 -15.73 -29.30
C GLU A 334 55.06 -15.94 -30.72
N ARG A 335 54.19 -15.96 -31.74
CA ARG A 335 54.63 -16.01 -33.15
C ARG A 335 55.30 -14.71 -33.62
N VAL A 336 54.90 -13.56 -33.08
CA VAL A 336 55.44 -12.25 -33.42
C VAL A 336 56.76 -11.98 -32.68
N THR A 337 56.87 -12.33 -31.40
CA THR A 337 58.14 -12.22 -30.65
C THR A 337 59.13 -13.34 -30.99
N GLY A 338 58.68 -14.53 -31.39
CA GLY A 338 59.55 -15.65 -31.73
C GLY A 338 60.27 -15.55 -33.09
N LYS A 339 59.82 -14.68 -34.00
CA LYS A 339 60.40 -14.53 -35.35
C LYS A 339 61.30 -13.29 -35.54
N GLN A 340 61.48 -12.44 -34.54
CA GLN A 340 62.28 -11.22 -34.66
C GLN A 340 63.64 -11.24 -33.94
N LEU A 341 64.10 -12.37 -33.39
CA LEU A 341 65.38 -12.41 -32.67
C LEU A 341 66.49 -13.27 -33.28
N ILE A 342 66.31 -13.76 -34.52
CA ILE A 342 67.37 -14.50 -35.21
C ILE A 342 67.46 -14.02 -36.66
N ASN A 343 68.47 -13.18 -36.91
CA ASN A 343 69.08 -12.76 -38.18
C ASN A 343 68.93 -11.27 -38.54
N ALA A 344 70.11 -10.70 -38.84
CA ALA A 344 70.46 -9.32 -39.19
C ALA A 344 70.75 -8.42 -37.97
N LEU A 345 71.98 -7.97 -37.68
CA LEU A 345 73.16 -7.76 -38.51
C LEU A 345 74.40 -7.53 -37.60
N PRO A 346 75.59 -8.05 -37.95
CA PRO A 346 76.85 -7.69 -37.30
C PRO A 346 77.59 -6.57 -38.05
N GLY A 347 77.99 -5.53 -37.32
CA GLY A 347 79.24 -4.79 -37.54
C GLY A 347 79.22 -3.62 -38.53
N MET A 348 79.32 -2.39 -37.99
CA MET A 348 80.38 -1.43 -38.35
C MET A 348 80.38 -0.23 -37.36
N PRO A 349 81.53 0.41 -37.12
CA PRO A 349 81.79 1.18 -35.91
C PRO A 349 81.83 2.71 -36.12
N GLY A 350 81.62 3.43 -35.03
CA GLY A 350 82.54 4.51 -34.63
C GLY A 350 82.21 5.94 -35.07
N GLY A 351 81.55 6.66 -34.16
CA GLY A 351 81.91 8.04 -33.81
C GLY A 351 81.48 9.17 -34.75
N ILE A 352 80.90 10.22 -34.18
CA ILE A 352 81.52 11.57 -34.05
C ILE A 352 80.45 12.61 -33.68
N SER A 353 80.69 13.22 -32.51
CA SER A 353 80.35 14.55 -31.99
C SER A 353 79.11 15.33 -32.47
N THR A 354 78.40 15.83 -31.46
CA THR A 354 77.55 17.02 -31.49
C THR A 354 78.29 18.31 -31.92
N PRO A 355 77.58 19.34 -32.40
CA PRO A 355 78.17 20.49 -33.07
C PRO A 355 78.53 21.63 -32.10
N PRO A 356 79.41 22.57 -32.50
CA PRO A 356 79.40 23.91 -31.97
C PRO A 356 78.87 24.93 -32.98
N LEU A 357 78.23 25.93 -32.40
CA LEU A 357 77.62 27.11 -32.95
C LEU A 357 78.68 28.22 -33.10
N ALA A 358 78.85 28.78 -34.29
CA ALA A 358 79.47 30.08 -34.58
C ALA A 358 79.05 30.48 -36.02
N GLY A 359 78.65 31.69 -36.38
CA GLY A 359 78.95 33.00 -35.82
C GLY A 359 79.93 33.75 -36.74
N MET A 360 79.51 34.92 -37.23
CA MET A 360 80.23 35.92 -38.06
C MET A 360 80.33 35.59 -39.56
N GLY A 361 80.04 36.49 -40.50
CA GLY A 361 80.08 37.96 -40.44
C GLY A 361 81.08 38.43 -41.50
N MET A 362 80.59 38.67 -42.73
CA MET A 362 81.31 39.39 -43.78
C MET A 362 81.49 40.86 -43.39
N GLY A 363 82.65 41.42 -43.73
CA GLY A 363 82.87 42.86 -43.73
C GLY A 363 84.13 43.23 -44.51
N GLY A 364 83.96 43.60 -45.78
CA GLY A 364 84.73 44.70 -46.38
C GLY A 364 85.62 44.40 -47.59
N SER A 365 85.13 44.86 -48.76
CA SER A 365 85.82 45.52 -49.90
C SER A 365 87.01 44.79 -50.55
N VAL A 366 87.00 44.31 -51.80
CA VAL A 366 86.60 44.88 -53.12
C VAL A 366 87.13 46.31 -53.35
N MET A 367 88.19 46.39 -54.16
CA MET A 367 88.34 47.38 -55.21
C MET A 367 88.54 46.62 -56.54
N MET A 368 87.94 47.16 -57.59
CA MET A 368 87.55 46.53 -58.86
C MET A 368 88.68 46.01 -59.76
N ASP A 369 88.36 44.99 -60.58
CA ASP A 369 88.74 44.99 -62.00
C ASP A 369 87.70 44.23 -62.87
N ILE A 370 87.14 44.92 -63.87
CA ILE A 370 85.92 44.60 -64.64
C ILE A 370 86.31 43.96 -65.98
N GLY A 371 86.95 42.78 -65.93
CA GLY A 371 87.38 42.06 -67.15
C GLY A 371 87.21 40.55 -67.14
N GLY A 372 87.11 39.91 -65.96
CA GLY A 372 87.02 38.45 -65.82
C GLY A 372 85.65 37.91 -65.42
N MET A 373 84.62 38.75 -65.39
CA MET A 373 83.34 38.43 -64.75
C MET A 373 82.47 37.45 -65.56
N GLU A 374 82.62 37.33 -66.88
CA GLU A 374 81.83 36.38 -67.68
C GLU A 374 82.33 34.94 -67.56
N ASP A 375 83.66 34.72 -67.57
CA ASP A 375 84.23 33.38 -67.43
C ASP A 375 84.09 32.83 -66.00
N GLN A 376 84.20 33.71 -64.99
CA GLN A 376 83.97 33.32 -63.59
C GLN A 376 82.48 33.09 -63.31
N LEU A 377 81.57 33.85 -63.90
CA LEU A 377 80.12 33.62 -63.78
C LEU A 377 79.71 32.31 -64.44
N THR A 378 80.26 31.98 -65.61
CA THR A 378 79.96 30.70 -66.30
C THR A 378 80.54 29.51 -65.52
N ALA A 379 81.73 29.65 -64.93
CA ALA A 379 82.31 28.62 -64.07
C ALA A 379 81.51 28.43 -62.76
N VAL A 380 81.03 29.51 -62.14
CA VAL A 380 80.19 29.44 -60.93
C VAL A 380 78.80 28.87 -61.26
N ILE A 381 78.20 29.26 -62.39
CA ILE A 381 76.93 28.67 -62.86
C ILE A 381 77.12 27.17 -63.09
N ASN A 382 78.15 26.72 -63.80
CA ASN A 382 78.37 25.28 -63.99
C ASN A 382 78.70 24.53 -62.70
N ARG A 383 79.42 25.16 -61.75
CA ARG A 383 79.79 24.52 -60.49
C ARG A 383 78.66 24.45 -59.48
N VAL A 384 77.66 25.33 -59.56
CA VAL A 384 76.50 25.37 -58.66
C VAL A 384 75.27 24.72 -59.29
N MET A 385 75.01 25.00 -60.56
CA MET A 385 73.76 24.61 -61.21
C MET A 385 73.73 23.12 -61.56
N ILE A 386 74.85 22.50 -61.92
CA ILE A 386 74.91 21.05 -62.20
C ILE A 386 74.63 20.22 -60.93
N PRO A 387 75.33 20.41 -59.78
CA PRO A 387 75.01 19.63 -58.59
C PRO A 387 73.65 19.98 -58.00
N PHE A 388 73.14 21.20 -58.22
CA PHE A 388 71.78 21.56 -57.86
C PHE A 388 70.76 20.81 -58.72
N GLN A 389 70.96 20.75 -60.03
CA GLN A 389 70.09 20.03 -60.96
C GLN A 389 70.11 18.52 -60.70
N ASP A 390 71.27 17.94 -60.40
CA ASP A 390 71.39 16.54 -59.99
C ASP A 390 70.72 16.28 -58.63
N ALA A 391 70.85 17.19 -57.67
CA ALA A 391 70.17 17.07 -56.39
C ALA A 391 68.64 17.15 -56.54
N VAL A 392 68.14 18.03 -57.42
CA VAL A 392 66.70 18.13 -57.73
C VAL A 392 66.20 16.90 -58.47
N MET A 393 66.92 16.40 -59.47
CA MET A 393 66.55 15.18 -60.20
C MET A 393 66.58 13.94 -59.31
N THR A 394 67.57 13.84 -58.42
CA THR A 394 67.64 12.74 -57.45
C THR A 394 66.48 12.82 -56.46
N LYS A 395 66.12 14.02 -55.99
CA LYS A 395 64.94 14.22 -55.13
C LYS A 395 63.64 13.89 -55.84
N LEU A 396 63.52 14.23 -57.13
CA LEU A 396 62.35 13.90 -57.95
C LEU A 396 62.22 12.38 -58.14
N HIS A 397 63.30 11.68 -58.50
CA HIS A 397 63.26 10.22 -58.61
C HIS A 397 63.00 9.53 -57.28
N MET A 398 63.57 10.03 -56.18
CA MET A 398 63.24 9.51 -54.85
C MET A 398 61.76 9.74 -54.50
N MET A 399 61.17 10.87 -54.91
CA MET A 399 59.76 11.15 -54.68
C MET A 399 58.85 10.28 -55.55
N GLU A 400 59.23 10.08 -56.82
CA GLU A 400 58.58 9.18 -57.77
C GLU A 400 58.59 7.74 -57.26
N ASP A 401 59.74 7.22 -56.84
CA ASP A 401 59.87 5.88 -56.26
C ASP A 401 59.06 5.72 -54.97
N ASN A 402 59.00 6.76 -54.14
CA ASN A 402 58.20 6.70 -52.91
C ASN A 402 56.69 6.73 -53.21
N MET A 403 56.26 7.51 -54.20
CA MET A 403 54.89 7.50 -54.69
C MET A 403 54.52 6.17 -55.32
N GLN A 404 55.40 5.60 -56.15
CA GLN A 404 55.21 4.30 -56.79
C GLN A 404 55.03 3.20 -55.73
N ARG A 405 55.90 3.16 -54.71
CA ARG A 405 55.80 2.20 -53.59
C ARG A 405 54.56 2.43 -52.74
N GLN A 406 54.15 3.69 -52.53
CA GLN A 406 52.88 3.95 -51.83
C GLN A 406 51.67 3.47 -52.64
N LEU A 407 51.70 3.64 -53.97
CA LEU A 407 50.63 3.18 -54.86
C LEU A 407 50.53 1.65 -54.88
N GLU A 408 51.68 0.97 -54.99
CA GLU A 408 51.74 -0.50 -54.94
C GLU A 408 51.27 -1.03 -53.57
N SER A 409 51.71 -0.39 -52.48
CA SER A 409 51.27 -0.74 -51.12
C SER A 409 49.77 -0.52 -50.91
N THR A 410 49.20 0.57 -51.43
CA THR A 410 47.75 0.81 -51.33
C THR A 410 46.97 -0.13 -52.22
N GLN A 411 47.45 -0.45 -53.41
CA GLN A 411 46.83 -1.40 -54.31
C GLN A 411 46.84 -2.83 -53.72
N GLU A 412 47.93 -3.25 -53.10
CA GLU A 412 48.03 -4.54 -52.42
C GLU A 412 47.11 -4.60 -51.18
N ALA A 413 47.04 -3.52 -50.40
CA ALA A 413 46.11 -3.43 -49.28
C ALA A 413 44.63 -3.44 -49.71
N ILE A 414 44.31 -2.83 -50.87
CA ILE A 414 42.96 -2.88 -51.45
C ILE A 414 42.66 -4.29 -51.97
N SER A 415 43.60 -4.94 -52.65
CA SER A 415 43.45 -6.32 -53.13
C SER A 415 43.21 -7.29 -51.97
N GLN A 416 44.00 -7.20 -50.90
CA GLN A 416 43.84 -8.05 -49.72
C GLN A 416 42.50 -7.78 -49.00
N ARG A 417 42.02 -6.54 -48.95
CA ARG A 417 40.69 -6.22 -48.40
C ARG A 417 39.56 -6.76 -49.27
N MET A 418 39.74 -6.78 -50.59
CA MET A 418 38.75 -7.31 -51.53
C MET A 418 38.66 -8.83 -51.41
N ASP A 419 39.79 -9.52 -51.33
CA ASP A 419 39.84 -10.98 -51.10
C ASP A 419 39.23 -11.36 -49.75
N PHE A 420 39.53 -10.60 -48.69
CA PHE A 420 38.92 -10.84 -47.38
C PHE A 420 37.40 -10.58 -47.39
N SER A 421 36.95 -9.51 -48.06
CA SER A 421 35.53 -9.22 -48.21
C SER A 421 34.81 -10.29 -49.04
N GLN A 422 35.46 -10.82 -50.08
CA GLN A 422 34.90 -11.87 -50.92
C GLN A 422 34.81 -13.20 -50.17
N VAL A 423 35.85 -13.57 -49.41
CA VAL A 423 35.82 -14.77 -48.55
C VAL A 423 34.78 -14.63 -47.45
N SER A 424 34.65 -13.45 -46.83
CA SER A 424 33.61 -13.19 -45.83
C SER A 424 32.21 -13.30 -46.43
N LEU A 425 31.97 -12.72 -47.62
CA LEU A 425 30.70 -12.86 -48.33
C LEU A 425 30.39 -14.31 -48.68
N LEU A 426 31.39 -15.07 -49.16
CA LEU A 426 31.23 -16.48 -49.50
C LEU A 426 30.90 -17.34 -48.26
N GLN A 427 31.55 -17.06 -47.12
CA GLN A 427 31.23 -17.69 -45.85
C GLN A 427 29.84 -17.33 -45.35
N THR A 428 29.41 -16.07 -45.49
CA THR A 428 28.05 -15.64 -45.14
C THR A 428 27.02 -16.33 -46.04
N VAL A 429 27.26 -16.42 -47.35
CA VAL A 429 26.38 -17.13 -48.29
C VAL A 429 26.28 -18.62 -47.96
N ASN A 430 27.40 -19.28 -47.68
CA ASN A 430 27.39 -20.69 -47.25
C ASN A 430 26.67 -20.88 -45.91
N ALA A 431 26.86 -19.98 -44.94
CA ALA A 431 26.13 -20.03 -43.67
C ALA A 431 24.62 -19.83 -43.87
N CYS A 432 24.21 -18.88 -44.72
CA CYS A 432 22.82 -18.66 -45.09
C CYS A 432 22.23 -19.88 -45.82
N GLN A 433 23.00 -20.57 -46.67
CA GLN A 433 22.54 -21.77 -47.37
C GLN A 433 22.34 -22.96 -46.41
N VAL A 434 23.24 -23.14 -45.43
CA VAL A 434 23.05 -24.13 -44.36
C VAL A 434 21.84 -23.79 -43.49
N LEU A 435 21.61 -22.50 -43.19
CA LEU A 435 20.43 -22.05 -42.45
C LEU A 435 19.14 -22.28 -43.25
N LEU A 436 19.15 -22.04 -44.56
CA LEU A 436 18.02 -22.33 -45.46
C LEU A 436 17.69 -23.82 -45.48
N HIS A 437 18.70 -24.69 -45.58
CA HIS A 437 18.50 -26.13 -45.53
C HIS A 437 18.01 -26.62 -44.15
N LYS A 438 18.47 -25.98 -43.06
CA LYS A 438 17.93 -26.25 -41.72
C LYS A 438 16.51 -25.73 -41.56
N LEU A 439 16.17 -24.61 -42.18
CA LEU A 439 14.83 -24.05 -42.18
C LEU A 439 13.87 -24.98 -42.93
N ASP A 440 14.29 -25.49 -44.09
CA ASP A 440 13.51 -26.41 -44.92
C ASP A 440 13.29 -27.76 -44.19
N SER A 441 14.36 -28.33 -43.62
CA SER A 441 14.26 -29.54 -42.78
C SER A 441 13.41 -29.32 -41.51
N SER A 442 13.50 -28.14 -40.90
CA SER A 442 12.65 -27.78 -39.76
C SER A 442 11.21 -27.59 -40.19
N GLN A 443 10.95 -27.03 -41.37
CA GLN A 443 9.62 -26.85 -41.93
C GLN A 443 8.98 -28.19 -42.26
N GLU A 444 9.73 -29.13 -42.83
CA GLU A 444 9.29 -30.50 -43.09
C GLU A 444 8.97 -31.24 -41.78
N THR A 445 9.82 -31.08 -40.76
CA THR A 445 9.57 -31.64 -39.41
C THR A 445 8.31 -31.03 -38.79
N VAL A 446 8.09 -29.73 -38.95
CA VAL A 446 6.90 -29.03 -38.45
C VAL A 446 5.65 -29.49 -39.20
N MET A 447 5.72 -29.64 -40.53
CA MET A 447 4.62 -30.20 -41.32
C MET A 447 4.29 -31.63 -40.90
N GLN A 448 5.29 -32.48 -40.70
CA GLN A 448 5.09 -33.86 -40.26
C GLN A 448 4.48 -33.93 -38.85
N LYS A 449 4.88 -33.01 -37.94
CA LYS A 449 4.24 -32.86 -36.62
C LYS A 449 2.83 -32.29 -36.71
N MET A 450 2.56 -31.41 -37.67
CA MET A 450 1.23 -30.86 -37.89
C MET A 450 0.28 -31.92 -38.46
N ASP A 451 0.75 -32.78 -39.36
CA ASP A 451 -0.02 -33.91 -39.88
C ASP A 451 -0.28 -34.98 -38.82
N SER A 452 0.69 -35.26 -37.95
CA SER A 452 0.48 -36.18 -36.81
C SER A 452 -0.48 -35.58 -35.78
N GLN A 453 -0.38 -34.28 -35.48
CA GLN A 453 -1.34 -33.58 -34.63
C GLN A 453 -2.73 -33.54 -35.26
N LYS A 454 -2.83 -33.31 -36.56
CA LYS A 454 -4.11 -33.35 -37.29
C LYS A 454 -4.73 -34.73 -37.22
N SER A 455 -3.96 -35.80 -37.37
CA SER A 455 -4.43 -37.18 -37.16
C SER A 455 -4.95 -37.41 -35.73
N VAL A 456 -4.28 -36.87 -34.72
CA VAL A 456 -4.73 -36.97 -33.31
C VAL A 456 -6.01 -36.16 -33.10
N VAL A 457 -6.12 -34.97 -33.71
CA VAL A 457 -7.33 -34.15 -33.67
C VAL A 457 -8.48 -34.84 -34.39
N ASP A 458 -8.26 -35.45 -35.54
CA ASP A 458 -9.28 -36.21 -36.27
C ASP A 458 -9.73 -37.45 -35.47
N GLN A 459 -8.80 -38.15 -34.81
CA GLN A 459 -9.14 -39.22 -33.86
C GLN A 459 -9.93 -38.68 -32.66
N MET A 460 -9.55 -37.53 -32.12
CA MET A 460 -10.25 -36.90 -31.01
C MET A 460 -11.65 -36.44 -31.42
N VAL A 461 -11.83 -35.88 -32.62
CA VAL A 461 -13.12 -35.48 -33.19
C VAL A 461 -14.01 -36.70 -33.40
N ASN A 462 -13.46 -37.81 -33.91
CA ASN A 462 -14.21 -39.08 -34.03
C ASN A 462 -14.59 -39.65 -32.66
N SER A 463 -13.68 -39.62 -31.68
CA SER A 463 -13.96 -39.99 -30.30
C SER A 463 -14.97 -39.05 -29.65
N TYR A 464 -14.96 -37.76 -29.96
CA TYR A 464 -15.93 -36.79 -29.48
C TYR A 464 -17.29 -37.00 -30.14
N GLY A 465 -17.34 -37.37 -31.43
CA GLY A 465 -18.56 -37.76 -32.11
C GLY A 465 -19.20 -39.00 -31.47
N ASN A 466 -18.39 -40.01 -31.16
CA ASN A 466 -18.83 -41.21 -30.43
C ASN A 466 -19.22 -40.90 -28.98
N LEU A 467 -18.52 -39.97 -28.33
CA LEU A 467 -18.86 -39.51 -26.98
C LEU A 467 -20.16 -38.71 -27.01
N VAL A 468 -20.39 -37.86 -28.00
CA VAL A 468 -21.62 -37.07 -28.16
C VAL A 468 -22.80 -37.98 -28.49
N THR A 469 -22.65 -39.03 -29.30
CA THR A 469 -23.72 -40.02 -29.51
C THR A 469 -23.98 -40.86 -28.26
N ASN A 470 -22.94 -41.25 -27.52
CA ASN A 470 -23.07 -41.93 -26.23
C ASN A 470 -23.68 -41.03 -25.16
N ILE A 471 -23.33 -39.75 -25.12
CA ILE A 471 -23.92 -38.74 -24.23
C ILE A 471 -25.34 -38.44 -24.65
N ALA A 472 -25.68 -38.40 -25.95
CA ALA A 472 -27.06 -38.23 -26.39
C ALA A 472 -27.91 -39.44 -25.99
N GLY A 473 -27.39 -40.67 -26.15
CA GLY A 473 -28.05 -41.89 -25.68
C GLY A 473 -28.17 -41.96 -24.15
N ALA A 474 -27.10 -41.64 -23.42
CA ALA A 474 -27.09 -41.56 -21.97
C ALA A 474 -27.94 -40.39 -21.45
N SER A 475 -28.02 -39.28 -22.17
CA SER A 475 -28.85 -38.11 -21.86
C SER A 475 -30.31 -38.44 -22.07
N GLU A 476 -30.69 -39.17 -23.12
CA GLU A 476 -32.10 -39.57 -23.31
C GLU A 476 -32.49 -40.66 -22.28
N SER A 477 -31.57 -41.58 -21.94
CA SER A 477 -31.76 -42.53 -20.84
C SER A 477 -31.84 -41.83 -19.48
N THR A 478 -30.97 -40.85 -19.22
CA THR A 478 -30.95 -40.05 -18.01
C THR A 478 -32.18 -39.17 -17.94
N LYS A 479 -32.63 -38.56 -19.04
CA LYS A 479 -33.86 -37.77 -19.13
C LYS A 479 -35.09 -38.64 -18.93
N SER A 480 -35.12 -39.87 -19.43
CA SER A 480 -36.18 -40.84 -19.13
C SER A 480 -36.17 -41.20 -17.63
N ALA A 481 -35.01 -41.52 -17.06
CA ALA A 481 -34.87 -41.83 -15.63
C ALA A 481 -35.17 -40.62 -14.74
N LEU A 482 -34.82 -39.40 -15.18
CA LEU A 482 -35.14 -38.14 -14.50
C LEU A 482 -36.62 -37.82 -14.63
N LEU A 483 -37.25 -38.07 -15.78
CA LEU A 483 -38.70 -37.91 -15.93
C LEU A 483 -39.45 -38.90 -15.04
N ASP A 484 -38.99 -40.14 -14.92
CA ASP A 484 -39.56 -41.13 -14.00
C ASP A 484 -39.31 -40.74 -12.54
N THR A 485 -38.11 -40.26 -12.21
CA THR A 485 -37.75 -39.78 -10.87
C THR A 485 -38.52 -38.50 -10.52
N VAL A 486 -38.71 -37.58 -11.47
CA VAL A 486 -39.46 -36.33 -11.30
C VAL A 486 -40.94 -36.63 -11.22
N ASN A 487 -41.49 -37.57 -12.00
CA ASN A 487 -42.88 -37.98 -11.86
C ASN A 487 -43.13 -38.67 -10.52
N THR A 488 -42.20 -39.51 -10.06
CA THR A 488 -42.27 -40.18 -8.75
C THR A 488 -42.07 -39.20 -7.60
N SER A 489 -41.15 -38.25 -7.75
CA SER A 489 -40.90 -37.22 -6.74
C SER A 489 -42.00 -36.17 -6.74
N SER A 490 -42.58 -35.84 -7.89
CA SER A 490 -43.72 -34.92 -8.03
C SER A 490 -44.97 -35.55 -7.44
N SER A 491 -45.25 -36.84 -7.67
CA SER A 491 -46.37 -37.52 -7.01
C SER A 491 -46.15 -37.63 -5.49
N ALA A 492 -44.94 -37.93 -5.04
CA ALA A 492 -44.60 -37.95 -3.61
C ALA A 492 -44.64 -36.55 -2.98
N LEU A 493 -44.23 -35.50 -3.71
CA LEU A 493 -44.30 -34.11 -3.26
C LEU A 493 -45.71 -33.59 -3.27
N LEU A 494 -46.54 -33.93 -4.25
CA LEU A 494 -47.96 -33.60 -4.27
C LEU A 494 -48.66 -34.31 -3.11
N GLN A 495 -48.33 -35.57 -2.83
CA GLN A 495 -48.88 -36.29 -1.67
C GLN A 495 -48.41 -35.68 -0.34
N LYS A 496 -47.15 -35.26 -0.24
CA LYS A 496 -46.63 -34.53 0.92
C LYS A 496 -47.23 -33.14 1.03
N LEU A 497 -47.45 -32.45 -0.09
CA LEU A 497 -48.05 -31.11 -0.12
C LEU A 497 -49.51 -31.20 0.31
N ASP A 498 -50.25 -32.21 -0.13
CA ASP A 498 -51.63 -32.45 0.27
C ASP A 498 -51.70 -32.83 1.76
N ALA A 499 -50.80 -33.69 2.25
CA ALA A 499 -50.66 -33.99 3.67
C ALA A 499 -50.26 -32.75 4.49
N THR A 500 -49.35 -31.91 3.99
CA THR A 500 -48.92 -30.67 4.64
C THR A 500 -50.01 -29.62 4.60
N GLN A 501 -50.81 -29.55 3.53
CA GLN A 501 -51.94 -28.64 3.41
C GLN A 501 -53.08 -29.08 4.33
N GLN A 502 -53.28 -30.39 4.51
CA GLN A 502 -54.22 -30.96 5.46
C GLN A 502 -53.76 -30.73 6.91
N ASP A 503 -52.46 -30.87 7.19
CA ASP A 503 -51.84 -30.52 8.48
C ASP A 503 -51.84 -29.02 8.73
N LEU A 504 -51.63 -28.17 7.72
CA LEU A 504 -51.74 -26.72 7.85
C LEU A 504 -53.18 -26.28 8.06
N LEU A 505 -54.16 -26.94 7.44
CA LEU A 505 -55.57 -26.68 7.73
C LEU A 505 -55.93 -27.10 9.15
N LYS A 506 -55.40 -28.24 9.62
CA LYS A 506 -55.57 -28.70 11.00
C LYS A 506 -54.88 -27.77 12.00
N GLN A 507 -53.63 -27.38 11.73
CA GLN A 507 -52.86 -26.43 12.52
C GLN A 507 -53.46 -25.04 12.46
N SER A 508 -54.07 -24.63 11.35
CA SER A 508 -54.83 -23.38 11.23
C SER A 508 -56.12 -23.43 12.05
N HIS A 509 -56.78 -24.59 12.15
CA HIS A 509 -57.95 -24.78 13.00
C HIS A 509 -57.57 -24.75 14.49
N GLU A 510 -56.47 -25.43 14.85
CA GLU A 510 -55.88 -25.40 16.19
C GLU A 510 -55.37 -24.00 16.54
N SER A 511 -54.76 -23.29 15.59
CA SER A 511 -54.32 -21.89 15.75
C SER A 511 -55.50 -20.94 15.87
N HIS A 512 -56.62 -21.18 15.17
CA HIS A 512 -57.86 -20.43 15.38
C HIS A 512 -58.46 -20.70 16.76
N ALA A 513 -58.43 -21.94 17.25
CA ALA A 513 -58.86 -22.28 18.61
C ALA A 513 -57.95 -21.64 19.68
N VAL A 514 -56.63 -21.62 19.44
CA VAL A 514 -55.66 -20.93 20.30
C VAL A 514 -55.84 -19.41 20.22
N LEU A 515 -56.08 -18.82 19.04
CA LEU A 515 -56.35 -17.40 18.88
C LEU A 515 -57.68 -16.99 19.53
N GLN A 516 -58.70 -17.85 19.49
CA GLN A 516 -59.95 -17.63 20.21
C GLN A 516 -59.72 -17.75 21.74
N GLY A 517 -58.86 -18.67 22.18
CA GLY A 517 -58.36 -18.77 23.55
C GLY A 517 -57.59 -17.53 23.99
N VAL A 518 -56.68 -17.02 23.15
CA VAL A 518 -55.89 -15.80 23.37
C VAL A 518 -56.81 -14.58 23.35
N ALA A 519 -57.80 -14.49 22.47
CA ALA A 519 -58.78 -13.40 22.45
C ALA A 519 -59.63 -13.41 23.73
N SER A 520 -60.07 -14.58 24.20
CA SER A 520 -60.80 -14.70 25.48
C SER A 520 -59.92 -14.34 26.69
N SER A 521 -58.64 -14.73 26.65
CA SER A 521 -57.65 -14.39 27.67
C SER A 521 -57.26 -12.91 27.62
N GLN A 522 -57.13 -12.31 26.44
CA GLN A 522 -56.92 -10.87 26.24
C GLN A 522 -58.13 -10.07 26.70
N THR A 523 -59.36 -10.56 26.48
CA THR A 523 -60.57 -9.91 27.01
C THR A 523 -60.61 -9.98 28.55
N THR A 524 -60.16 -11.10 29.12
CA THR A 524 -60.05 -11.27 30.58
C THR A 524 -58.89 -10.44 31.17
N LEU A 525 -57.78 -10.32 30.43
CA LEU A 525 -56.62 -9.50 30.80
C LEU A 525 -56.96 -8.02 30.65
N ALA A 526 -57.66 -7.61 29.61
CA ALA A 526 -58.17 -6.26 29.41
C ALA A 526 -59.12 -5.87 30.55
N LYS A 527 -60.04 -6.75 30.96
CA LYS A 527 -60.87 -6.52 32.16
C LYS A 527 -60.07 -6.42 33.46
N LYS A 528 -58.98 -7.18 33.60
CA LYS A 528 -58.05 -7.09 34.76
C LYS A 528 -57.15 -5.85 34.70
N VAL A 529 -56.80 -5.40 33.50
CA VAL A 529 -56.02 -4.19 33.26
C VAL A 529 -56.90 -2.97 33.46
N ASP A 530 -58.15 -2.97 33.03
CA ASP A 530 -59.10 -1.90 33.28
C ASP A 530 -59.41 -1.78 34.79
N SER A 531 -59.58 -2.90 35.50
CA SER A 531 -59.75 -2.87 36.96
C SER A 531 -58.47 -2.50 37.71
N GLY A 532 -57.30 -2.88 37.19
CA GLY A 532 -56.00 -2.43 37.68
C GLY A 532 -55.72 -0.96 37.39
N ASN A 533 -56.21 -0.44 36.27
CA ASN A 533 -56.07 0.94 35.85
C ASN A 533 -56.99 1.84 36.69
N GLU A 534 -58.23 1.43 36.98
CA GLU A 534 -59.09 2.11 37.95
C GLU A 534 -58.47 2.13 39.36
N PHE A 535 -57.85 1.04 39.79
CA PHE A 535 -57.16 0.97 41.08
C PHE A 535 -55.92 1.89 41.13
N THR A 536 -55.14 1.90 40.05
CA THR A 536 -53.93 2.74 39.94
C THR A 536 -54.29 4.21 39.81
N GLN A 537 -55.35 4.55 39.07
CA GLN A 537 -55.87 5.89 38.92
C GLN A 537 -56.44 6.43 40.24
N ARG A 538 -57.12 5.60 41.04
CA ARG A 538 -57.53 5.99 42.41
C ARG A 538 -56.33 6.25 43.32
N ARG A 539 -55.29 5.41 43.27
CA ARG A 539 -54.06 5.67 44.03
C ARG A 539 -53.31 6.90 43.54
N LEU A 540 -53.34 7.18 42.24
CA LEU A 540 -52.69 8.36 41.67
C LEU A 540 -53.39 9.64 42.16
N VAL A 541 -54.73 9.66 42.18
CA VAL A 541 -55.52 10.77 42.72
C VAL A 541 -55.31 10.94 44.23
N GLU A 542 -55.18 9.86 44.99
CA GLU A 542 -54.84 9.93 46.42
C GLU A 542 -53.42 10.47 46.67
N VAL A 543 -52.46 10.08 45.83
CA VAL A 543 -51.07 10.57 45.89
C VAL A 543 -51.00 12.03 45.44
N GLU A 544 -51.70 12.41 44.38
CA GLU A 544 -51.80 13.79 43.90
C GLU A 544 -52.39 14.70 44.97
N GLY A 545 -53.51 14.29 45.61
CA GLY A 545 -54.09 15.04 46.72
C GLY A 545 -53.21 15.07 47.99
N CYS A 546 -52.31 14.09 48.19
CA CYS A 546 -51.33 14.10 49.27
C CYS A 546 -50.15 15.05 48.97
N VAL A 547 -49.69 15.06 47.72
CA VAL A 547 -48.63 15.95 47.24
C VAL A 547 -49.11 17.39 47.24
N GLU A 548 -50.33 17.65 46.78
CA GLU A 548 -50.94 18.99 46.78
C GLU A 548 -51.09 19.52 48.20
N ARG A 549 -51.55 18.70 49.15
CA ARG A 549 -51.58 19.07 50.59
C ARG A 549 -50.19 19.39 51.15
N ARG A 550 -49.18 18.56 50.85
CA ARG A 550 -47.80 18.84 51.29
C ARG A 550 -47.21 20.08 50.63
N LEU A 551 -47.53 20.34 49.37
CA LEU A 551 -47.07 21.53 48.65
C LEU A 551 -47.67 22.79 49.26
N THR A 552 -48.96 22.77 49.61
CA THR A 552 -49.64 23.86 50.31
C THR A 552 -49.05 24.06 51.71
N ASP A 553 -48.81 23.00 52.48
CA ASP A 553 -48.18 23.10 53.81
C ASP A 553 -46.76 23.69 53.74
N VAL A 554 -45.98 23.31 52.72
CA VAL A 554 -44.63 23.85 52.48
C VAL A 554 -44.72 25.31 52.02
N SER A 555 -45.65 25.65 51.13
CA SER A 555 -45.90 27.02 50.67
C SER A 555 -46.31 27.95 51.82
N ASP A 556 -47.18 27.48 52.71
CA ASP A 556 -47.61 28.20 53.90
C ASP A 556 -46.48 28.36 54.92
N SER A 557 -45.69 27.30 55.13
CA SER A 557 -44.51 27.35 55.99
C SER A 557 -43.44 28.31 55.46
N LEU A 558 -43.22 28.31 54.13
CA LEU A 558 -42.31 29.23 53.46
C LEU A 558 -42.81 30.67 53.55
N SER A 559 -44.11 30.90 53.32
CA SER A 559 -44.73 32.22 53.46
C SER A 559 -44.61 32.75 54.89
N ARG A 560 -44.85 31.91 55.91
CA ARG A 560 -44.66 32.28 57.33
C ARG A 560 -43.19 32.55 57.68
N SER A 561 -42.27 31.78 57.12
CA SER A 561 -40.83 32.01 57.32
C SER A 561 -40.37 33.31 56.67
N GLN A 562 -40.88 33.61 55.48
CA GLN A 562 -40.60 34.83 54.74
C GLN A 562 -41.16 36.07 55.47
N THR A 563 -42.39 36.01 56.00
CA THR A 563 -42.95 37.12 56.79
C THR A 563 -42.20 37.32 58.10
N LEU A 564 -41.84 36.24 58.82
CA LEU A 564 -41.01 36.33 60.04
C LEU A 564 -39.61 36.93 59.77
N CYS A 565 -38.99 36.56 58.65
CA CYS A 565 -37.70 37.11 58.24
C CYS A 565 -37.84 38.59 57.88
N SER A 566 -38.87 38.94 57.10
CA SER A 566 -39.19 40.32 56.73
C SER A 566 -39.46 41.20 57.96
N ASP A 567 -40.21 40.70 58.94
CA ASP A 567 -40.51 41.44 60.17
C ASP A 567 -39.27 41.63 61.05
N LYS A 568 -38.37 40.63 61.11
CA LYS A 568 -37.06 40.78 61.78
C LYS A 568 -36.18 41.82 61.09
N VAL A 569 -36.14 41.83 59.76
CA VAL A 569 -35.39 42.83 58.99
C VAL A 569 -35.98 44.23 59.19
N LEU A 570 -37.30 44.37 59.13
CA LEU A 570 -37.99 45.65 59.33
C LEU A 570 -37.83 46.19 60.75
N SER A 571 -37.88 45.33 61.77
CA SER A 571 -37.65 45.72 63.16
C SER A 571 -36.19 46.12 63.43
N SER A 572 -35.22 45.40 62.83
CA SER A 572 -33.81 45.80 62.86
C SER A 572 -33.60 47.16 62.19
N LEU A 573 -34.13 47.35 60.97
CA LEU A 573 -34.02 48.61 60.24
C LEU A 573 -34.68 49.78 60.98
N ARG A 574 -35.82 49.56 61.64
CA ARG A 574 -36.44 50.57 62.51
C ARG A 574 -35.57 50.90 63.72
N GLY A 575 -34.92 49.91 64.32
CA GLY A 575 -33.96 50.11 65.41
C GLY A 575 -32.75 50.94 64.98
N ASP A 576 -32.19 50.61 63.81
CA ASP A 576 -31.04 51.31 63.22
C ASP A 576 -31.41 52.75 62.82
N LEU A 577 -32.60 52.97 62.25
CA LEU A 577 -33.10 54.31 61.94
C LEU A 577 -33.36 55.14 63.20
N ALA A 578 -33.86 54.52 64.28
CA ALA A 578 -34.06 55.22 65.55
C ALA A 578 -32.73 55.61 66.20
N THR A 579 -31.70 54.76 66.11
CA THR A 579 -30.35 55.09 66.58
C THR A 579 -29.71 56.17 65.72
N LEU A 580 -29.89 56.12 64.40
CA LEU A 580 -29.42 57.16 63.48
C LEU A 580 -30.12 58.50 63.73
N ALA A 581 -31.43 58.50 64.00
CA ALA A 581 -32.18 59.69 64.37
C ALA A 581 -31.71 60.27 65.71
N ALA A 582 -31.41 59.43 66.70
CA ALA A 582 -30.84 59.86 67.98
C ALA A 582 -29.44 60.46 67.80
N GLN A 583 -28.59 59.86 66.96
CA GLN A 583 -27.28 60.41 66.60
C GLN A 583 -27.41 61.74 65.84
N GLY A 584 -28.36 61.84 64.91
CA GLY A 584 -28.65 63.07 64.18
C GLY A 584 -29.09 64.20 65.10
N ASN A 585 -30.01 63.94 66.04
CA ASN A 585 -30.45 64.92 67.03
C ASN A 585 -29.30 65.35 67.96
N ALA A 586 -28.45 64.42 68.40
CA ALA A 586 -27.28 64.76 69.20
C ALA A 586 -26.27 65.63 68.44
N MET A 587 -26.12 65.41 67.13
CA MET A 587 -25.28 66.24 66.26
C MET A 587 -25.88 67.64 66.04
N VAL A 588 -27.20 67.73 65.88
CA VAL A 588 -27.92 69.01 65.79
C VAL A 588 -27.77 69.80 67.09
N ASP A 589 -27.99 69.18 68.25
CA ASP A 589 -27.78 69.80 69.57
C ASP A 589 -26.33 70.28 69.76
N ALA A 590 -25.35 69.50 69.32
CA ALA A 590 -23.95 69.90 69.38
C ALA A 590 -23.65 71.08 68.45
N THR A 591 -24.28 71.12 67.27
CA THR A 591 -24.15 72.20 66.29
C THR A 591 -24.83 73.48 66.77
N GLU A 592 -26.01 73.37 67.39
CA GLU A 592 -26.75 74.49 67.97
C GLU A 592 -25.98 75.10 69.17
N LYS A 593 -25.39 74.26 70.02
CA LYS A 593 -24.49 74.71 71.10
C LYS A 593 -23.23 75.40 70.55
N ALA A 594 -22.66 74.91 69.46
CA ALA A 594 -21.51 75.57 68.81
C ALA A 594 -21.92 76.92 68.18
N SER A 595 -23.09 76.98 67.56
CA SER A 595 -23.64 78.20 66.93
C SER A 595 -23.95 79.29 67.96
N THR A 596 -24.61 78.94 69.07
CA THR A 596 -24.90 79.88 70.17
C THR A 596 -23.63 80.42 70.82
N MET A 597 -22.61 79.57 71.00
CA MET A 597 -21.29 80.00 71.50
C MET A 597 -20.56 80.92 70.51
N GLN A 598 -20.78 80.75 69.20
CA GLN A 598 -20.26 81.64 68.16
C GLN A 598 -21.02 82.98 68.10
N GLU A 599 -22.34 82.96 68.29
CA GLU A 599 -23.15 84.18 68.39
C GLU A 599 -22.78 85.02 69.62
N GLU A 600 -22.49 84.39 70.77
CA GLU A 600 -22.03 85.09 71.97
C GLU A 600 -20.70 85.81 71.72
N ARG A 601 -19.75 85.14 71.04
CA ARG A 601 -18.49 85.79 70.62
C ARG A 601 -18.71 86.95 69.64
N MET A 602 -19.67 86.84 68.72
CA MET A 602 -19.99 87.94 67.80
C MET A 602 -20.73 89.09 68.47
N ALA A 603 -21.56 88.82 69.48
CA ALA A 603 -22.24 89.84 70.27
C ALA A 603 -21.24 90.68 71.08
N ASP A 604 -20.21 90.07 71.65
CA ASP A 604 -19.13 90.80 72.34
C ASP A 604 -18.33 91.69 71.39
N VAL A 605 -18.02 91.21 70.18
CA VAL A 605 -17.37 92.04 69.14
C VAL A 605 -18.26 93.23 68.73
N ARG A 606 -19.58 93.03 68.62
CA ARG A 606 -20.51 94.13 68.32
C ARG A 606 -20.59 95.16 69.44
N ARG A 607 -20.60 94.73 70.71
CA ARG A 607 -20.55 95.66 71.86
C ARG A 607 -19.24 96.46 71.87
N GLN A 608 -18.12 95.81 71.54
CA GLN A 608 -16.82 96.47 71.46
C GLN A 608 -16.79 97.53 70.34
N ASN A 609 -17.34 97.22 69.16
CA ASN A 609 -17.44 98.16 68.05
C ASN A 609 -18.39 99.33 68.33
N MET A 610 -19.49 99.10 69.05
CA MET A 610 -20.42 100.17 69.43
C MET A 610 -19.78 101.16 70.41
N MET A 611 -18.98 100.66 71.37
CA MET A 611 -18.23 101.50 72.29
C MET A 611 -17.18 102.36 71.58
N ILE A 612 -16.52 101.83 70.54
CA ILE A 612 -15.57 102.58 69.71
C ILE A 612 -16.28 103.66 68.89
N MET A 613 -17.47 103.37 68.34
CA MET A 613 -18.28 104.35 67.62
C MET A 613 -18.79 105.48 68.53
N ASP A 614 -19.21 105.18 69.77
CA ASP A 614 -19.60 106.23 70.74
C ASP A 614 -18.40 107.11 71.12
N MET A 615 -17.20 106.55 71.26
CA MET A 615 -15.99 107.34 71.48
C MET A 615 -15.66 108.24 70.27
N LEU A 616 -15.83 107.73 69.05
CA LEU A 616 -15.63 108.50 67.82
C LEU A 616 -16.68 109.62 67.66
N THR A 617 -17.93 109.35 68.00
CA THR A 617 -19.03 110.31 67.90
C THR A 617 -18.86 111.44 68.93
N ASN A 618 -18.47 111.11 70.17
CA ASN A 618 -18.11 112.12 71.17
C ASN A 618 -16.88 112.96 70.75
N ALA A 619 -15.87 112.35 70.14
CA ALA A 619 -14.72 113.09 69.60
C ALA A 619 -15.12 114.03 68.45
N GLN A 620 -16.06 113.60 67.60
CA GLN A 620 -16.59 114.41 66.50
C GLN A 620 -17.44 115.59 67.00
N GLU A 621 -18.28 115.40 68.02
CA GLU A 621 -19.02 116.51 68.65
C GLU A 621 -18.06 117.52 69.29
N THR A 622 -17.03 117.05 69.99
CA THR A 622 -16.03 117.95 70.61
C THR A 622 -15.25 118.77 69.57
N MET A 623 -14.96 118.17 68.41
CA MET A 623 -14.37 118.90 67.27
C MET A 623 -15.36 119.89 66.65
N HIS A 624 -16.66 119.56 66.57
CA HIS A 624 -17.67 120.47 66.04
C HIS A 624 -17.91 121.67 66.96
N THR A 625 -17.90 121.49 68.29
CA THR A 625 -17.99 122.60 69.25
C THR A 625 -16.74 123.48 69.20
N SER A 626 -15.56 122.88 68.96
CA SER A 626 -14.30 123.61 68.77
C SER A 626 -14.30 124.41 67.45
N ALA A 627 -14.93 123.88 66.39
CA ALA A 627 -15.08 124.57 65.12
C ALA A 627 -16.09 125.73 65.18
N GLU A 628 -17.18 125.59 65.95
CA GLU A 628 -18.16 126.67 66.17
C GLU A 628 -17.60 127.78 67.07
N SER A 629 -16.76 127.45 68.06
CA SER A 629 -16.04 128.45 68.85
C SER A 629 -14.93 129.15 68.05
N LEU A 630 -14.33 128.50 67.05
CA LEU A 630 -13.44 129.16 66.09
C LEU A 630 -14.19 130.06 65.09
N GLN A 631 -15.38 129.65 64.61
CA GLN A 631 -16.20 130.49 63.72
C GLN A 631 -16.79 131.73 64.41
N SER A 632 -17.04 131.69 65.72
CA SER A 632 -17.46 132.89 66.48
C SER A 632 -16.31 133.87 66.72
N PHE A 633 -15.05 133.39 66.78
CA PHE A 633 -13.87 134.23 66.94
C PHE A 633 -13.50 135.01 65.66
N THR A 634 -13.67 134.44 64.46
CA THR A 634 -13.34 135.13 63.19
C THR A 634 -14.37 136.16 62.72
N ARG A 635 -15.49 136.35 63.44
CA ARG A 635 -16.49 137.41 63.19
C ARG A 635 -16.34 138.63 64.11
N SER A 636 -15.27 138.68 64.90
CA SER A 636 -14.78 139.89 65.61
C SER A 636 -13.54 140.42 64.90
#